data_AF-A0AAJ8KM38-F1
#
_entry.id   AF-A0AAJ8KM38-F1
#
_cell.length_a   1.000
_cell.length_b   1.000
_cell.length_c   1.000
_cell.angle_alpha   90.00
_cell.angle_beta   90.00
_cell.angle_gamma   90.00
#
_symmetry.space_group_name_H-M   'P 1'
#
loop_
_entity.id
_entity.type
_entity.pdbx_description
1 polymer ?
#
loop_
_entity_poly.entity_id
_entity_poly.type
_entity_poly.pdbx_seq_one_letter_code
_entity_poly.pdbx_strand_id
1 'polypeptide(L)'
;MLETLLDRPAKRRRRRVSDPTSTDIPILRSRHLSSHQSSPTSSTRRFTSSSSSTPTTLLLLACLLAMLLPLVTAAPPCVRFADYDSINQMFIDGGPGAKVYLCPNKLYRLSGTIVFTAADQEIATFGYPTGSERAILRVEGVKTSTAIQGDCRRCARVGVRSLIIDGNRKKLGRIVNSDDATGLVVLGGNEGQSVKNCWVKNPRGFTGVHIREGDKLQCTGAVVDKNEIGPVGEEYDPDIDGEDPEMSPLGRPLADGLSIACKDSFVRDNTFYDNTDASIVVYCSPGTLVHANHITARSLSSMAGILLVDQTPFDGDYSGVVVKQNIIDAASRSIRVGIGIGSTVWSDDTETILKGGTVLNNGLKGRYMGFGIAAAGLEHWKVKGNWDEATHQGKKSARCFDDPVNPDPMPFLFNEATIKESEFQPGFQNHDFQYVVCIDGLYDKSNPPKHDLPPLPHDIDNNEAKQQAIPPKEIHEQRQKVEKAQKEQDHEAAQGGGTGGDKPESAQEGEKRDSTEDSVEEDEKEIPAAVEVSPAGFSTGSEVMDDILEHSQQRMLEAIDHLHRRVDILASNVAPRKKGNKGGGIGNLDPAISTHLEKLQRRVEHLETSQKGLLESALAMRSSVQLWDQEMASVGEWQYDILLDVRHKLDLHLTHPDSLHLEQLEHLEGRDIDRREVDSPRARVGLGMEDHSHASIEREALRDLSNKERLNSNSNETGNGSSSTGGLGWWFKVGLIQGIIGLGAWMIRRWWKRRRVHSKIL
;
A
#
# COMPACT_ATOMS: atom_id res chain seq x y z
N MET A 1 44.49 52.36 -3.54
CA MET A 1 45.01 53.51 -2.75
C MET A 1 43.90 53.98 -1.83
N LEU A 2 44.06 54.19 -0.54
CA LEU A 2 45.07 53.83 0.49
C LEU A 2 44.20 53.85 1.78
N GLU A 3 44.05 52.81 2.61
CA GLU A 3 45.04 52.11 3.46
C GLU A 3 45.61 52.97 4.61
N THR A 4 45.94 52.31 5.72
CA THR A 4 46.67 52.74 6.95
C THR A 4 45.82 53.27 8.13
N LEU A 5 46.11 52.96 9.40
CA LEU A 5 47.08 52.01 9.99
C LEU A 5 46.71 51.68 11.45
N LEU A 6 47.00 50.45 11.89
CA LEU A 6 47.94 50.11 13.00
C LEU A 6 47.95 48.58 13.20
N ASP A 7 48.96 48.04 13.89
CA ASP A 7 49.17 46.59 14.00
C ASP A 7 50.00 46.22 15.26
N ARG A 8 49.63 45.09 15.91
CA ARG A 8 50.51 44.18 16.69
C ARG A 8 51.08 44.65 18.06
N PRO A 9 51.71 43.76 18.89
CA PRO A 9 52.43 42.51 18.55
C PRO A 9 52.21 41.25 19.43
N ALA A 10 53.00 40.19 19.13
CA ALA A 10 52.86 38.81 19.63
C ALA A 10 54.11 38.27 20.38
N LYS A 11 53.95 37.13 21.09
CA LYS A 11 54.99 36.15 21.54
C LYS A 11 54.27 34.95 22.22
N ARG A 12 54.85 33.77 22.52
CA ARG A 12 55.64 32.72 21.81
C ARG A 12 56.17 31.73 22.90
N ARG A 13 55.86 30.42 22.79
CA ARG A 13 56.55 29.22 23.39
C ARG A 13 56.50 28.88 24.93
N ARG A 14 55.95 27.69 25.21
CA ARG A 14 56.52 26.46 25.87
C ARG A 14 57.33 26.52 27.20
N ARG A 15 56.94 25.60 28.13
CA ARG A 15 57.69 24.70 29.08
C ARG A 15 57.59 24.95 30.62
N ARG A 16 56.89 24.02 31.31
CA ARG A 16 57.38 22.99 32.29
C ARG A 16 57.99 23.41 33.66
N VAL A 17 57.58 22.68 34.74
CA VAL A 17 58.32 22.26 35.98
C VAL A 17 57.81 22.74 37.37
N SER A 18 57.27 21.78 38.15
CA SER A 18 57.20 21.50 39.64
C SER A 18 56.98 22.54 40.77
N ASP A 19 56.04 22.22 41.69
CA ASP A 19 56.14 21.94 43.16
C ASP A 19 57.35 22.47 43.99
N PRO A 20 57.15 22.87 45.28
CA PRO A 20 56.94 21.95 46.43
C PRO A 20 55.98 22.50 47.54
N THR A 21 55.78 22.00 48.79
CA THR A 21 56.52 21.05 49.69
C THR A 21 55.66 20.50 50.86
N SER A 22 55.92 19.24 51.32
CA SER A 22 55.86 18.70 52.73
C SER A 22 54.57 18.68 53.57
N THR A 23 54.38 17.71 54.49
CA THR A 23 55.24 16.58 54.93
C THR A 23 54.70 15.22 54.41
N ASP A 24 54.93 13.98 54.90
CA ASP A 24 55.64 13.42 56.07
C ASP A 24 56.10 11.95 55.82
N ILE A 25 56.57 11.23 56.85
CA ILE A 25 56.90 9.78 56.82
C ILE A 25 56.18 9.07 58.01
N PRO A 26 56.76 8.36 59.01
CA PRO A 26 57.96 7.49 59.16
C PRO A 26 57.63 5.99 59.41
N ILE A 27 58.53 4.98 59.28
CA ILE A 27 59.75 4.74 58.48
C ILE A 27 60.11 3.22 58.61
N LEU A 28 61.27 2.74 58.11
CA LEU A 28 61.75 1.31 58.10
C LEU A 28 61.07 0.43 57.00
N ARG A 29 61.56 -0.73 56.51
CA ARG A 29 62.88 -1.45 56.34
C ARG A 29 62.64 -2.58 55.29
N SER A 30 63.58 -3.31 54.67
CA SER A 30 65.05 -3.42 54.78
C SER A 30 65.71 -4.01 53.50
N ARG A 31 66.98 -3.67 53.26
CA ARG A 31 68.20 -4.47 52.88
C ARG A 31 68.07 -5.83 52.13
N HIS A 32 68.97 -6.25 51.21
CA HIS A 32 70.18 -5.66 50.56
C HIS A 32 70.75 -6.54 49.38
N LEU A 33 71.39 -5.91 48.39
CA LEU A 33 72.65 -6.27 47.65
C LEU A 33 72.91 -7.57 46.82
N SER A 34 73.43 -7.34 45.60
CA SER A 34 74.72 -7.80 44.99
C SER A 34 74.95 -9.18 44.27
N SER A 35 75.13 -9.09 42.93
CA SER A 35 76.32 -9.43 42.09
C SER A 35 76.98 -10.83 41.95
N HIS A 36 77.63 -11.01 40.78
CA HIS A 36 78.59 -12.04 40.30
C HIS A 36 78.02 -13.43 39.93
N GLN A 37 78.67 -14.31 39.14
CA GLN A 37 79.56 -14.28 37.95
C GLN A 37 80.04 -15.74 37.72
N SER A 38 80.42 -16.11 36.49
CA SER A 38 81.26 -17.28 36.08
C SER A 38 80.76 -18.73 36.23
N SER A 39 80.90 -19.47 35.10
CA SER A 39 80.87 -20.93 34.88
C SER A 39 82.10 -21.65 35.53
N PRO A 40 82.20 -23.01 35.59
CA PRO A 40 82.55 -23.82 34.39
C PRO A 40 82.24 -25.37 34.41
N THR A 41 82.69 -26.10 33.37
CA THR A 41 83.00 -27.58 33.31
C THR A 41 81.89 -28.63 33.55
N SER A 42 81.97 -29.90 33.09
CA SER A 42 82.56 -30.53 31.88
C SER A 42 82.17 -32.02 31.74
N SER A 43 82.01 -32.51 30.50
CA SER A 43 82.20 -33.91 30.01
C SER A 43 81.36 -35.11 30.52
N THR A 44 80.58 -35.69 29.58
CA THR A 44 80.41 -37.13 29.25
C THR A 44 79.83 -38.11 30.30
N ARG A 45 78.86 -38.98 29.97
CA ARG A 45 78.84 -39.96 28.86
C ARG A 45 77.44 -40.26 28.30
N ARG A 46 77.43 -40.95 27.15
CA ARG A 46 76.26 -41.31 26.33
C ARG A 46 75.55 -42.57 26.86
N PHE A 47 74.24 -42.66 26.62
CA PHE A 47 73.64 -43.90 26.14
C PHE A 47 72.71 -43.60 24.94
N THR A 48 72.57 -44.59 24.06
CA THR A 48 72.04 -44.45 22.71
C THR A 48 70.67 -45.10 22.57
N SER A 49 69.74 -44.40 21.92
CA SER A 49 68.68 -45.05 21.12
C SER A 49 68.33 -44.21 19.91
N SER A 50 68.39 -44.83 18.75
CA SER A 50 67.97 -44.31 17.45
C SER A 50 66.45 -44.32 17.31
N SER A 51 65.86 -43.33 16.62
CA SER A 51 65.24 -43.53 15.29
C SER A 51 64.36 -42.35 14.84
N SER A 52 64.01 -42.34 13.55
CA SER A 52 62.94 -41.55 12.91
C SER A 52 62.97 -40.03 13.04
N SER A 53 63.52 -39.41 12.01
CA SER A 53 63.20 -38.05 11.54
C SER A 53 61.70 -37.86 11.23
N THR A 54 61.29 -36.59 11.12
CA THR A 54 59.96 -36.06 10.70
C THR A 54 58.78 -36.34 11.65
N PRO A 55 58.38 -35.34 12.46
CA PRO A 55 57.08 -34.70 12.19
C PRO A 55 57.04 -33.16 12.38
N THR A 56 58.18 -32.49 12.60
CA THR A 56 58.21 -31.08 13.03
C THR A 56 57.69 -30.06 12.00
N THR A 57 57.84 -30.31 10.69
CA THR A 57 57.30 -29.44 9.63
C THR A 57 55.78 -29.55 9.51
N LEU A 58 55.22 -30.75 9.66
CA LEU A 58 53.77 -30.99 9.68
C LEU A 58 53.10 -30.34 10.89
N LEU A 59 53.75 -30.39 12.07
CA LEU A 59 53.24 -29.73 13.27
C LEU A 59 53.23 -28.19 13.13
N LEU A 60 54.30 -27.61 12.55
CA LEU A 60 54.37 -26.17 12.29
C LEU A 60 53.33 -25.71 11.24
N LEU A 61 53.11 -26.50 10.18
CA LEU A 61 52.09 -26.19 9.18
C LEU A 61 50.67 -26.30 9.76
N ALA A 62 50.42 -27.32 10.59
CA ALA A 62 49.14 -27.48 11.30
C ALA A 62 48.89 -26.35 12.32
N CYS A 63 49.91 -25.90 13.05
CA CYS A 63 49.79 -24.73 13.92
C CYS A 63 49.58 -23.43 13.14
N LEU A 64 50.21 -23.24 11.97
CA LEU A 64 49.92 -22.09 11.10
C LEU A 64 48.48 -22.13 10.56
N LEU A 65 48.00 -23.30 10.11
CA LEU A 65 46.60 -23.47 9.71
C LEU A 65 45.64 -23.19 10.88
N ALA A 66 45.93 -23.69 12.08
CA ALA A 66 45.14 -23.45 13.28
C ALA A 66 45.12 -21.97 13.72
N MET A 67 46.19 -21.22 13.46
CA MET A 67 46.27 -19.77 13.70
C MET A 67 45.61 -18.93 12.60
N LEU A 68 45.48 -19.48 11.37
CA LEU A 68 44.75 -18.87 10.25
C LEU A 68 43.26 -19.22 10.24
N LEU A 69 42.86 -20.35 10.80
CA LEU A 69 41.46 -20.78 10.96
C LEU A 69 40.53 -19.70 11.56
N PRO A 70 40.87 -19.00 12.66
CA PRO A 70 40.01 -17.92 13.20
C PRO A 70 39.93 -16.68 12.30
N LEU A 71 40.82 -16.51 11.32
CA LEU A 71 40.78 -15.39 10.36
C LEU A 71 39.87 -15.66 9.15
N VAL A 72 39.46 -16.91 8.92
CA VAL A 72 38.60 -17.30 7.78
C VAL A 72 37.11 -17.31 8.14
N THR A 73 36.76 -17.35 9.42
CA THR A 73 35.37 -17.45 9.93
C THR A 73 34.86 -16.15 10.60
N ALA A 74 35.12 -15.00 9.96
CA ALA A 74 34.55 -13.71 10.36
C ALA A 74 33.90 -12.95 9.19
N ALA A 75 33.30 -13.69 8.25
CA ALA A 75 32.30 -13.08 7.37
C ALA A 75 31.14 -12.61 8.27
N PRO A 76 30.76 -11.31 8.27
CA PRO A 76 29.61 -10.86 9.03
C PRO A 76 28.36 -11.65 8.58
N PRO A 77 27.43 -12.00 9.50
CA PRO A 77 26.22 -12.75 9.19
C PRO A 77 25.22 -11.84 8.47
N CYS A 78 25.58 -11.45 7.25
CA CYS A 78 24.81 -10.60 6.36
C CYS A 78 24.88 -11.14 4.93
N VAL A 79 23.76 -11.02 4.24
CA VAL A 79 23.54 -11.52 2.88
C VAL A 79 24.29 -10.60 1.90
N ARG A 80 25.40 -11.06 1.32
CA ARG A 80 26.22 -10.24 0.41
C ARG A 80 25.66 -10.08 -0.99
N PHE A 81 24.93 -11.10 -1.46
CA PHE A 81 24.34 -11.18 -2.77
C PHE A 81 22.94 -11.76 -2.61
N ALA A 82 21.94 -11.00 -2.99
CA ALA A 82 20.55 -11.42 -3.06
C ALA A 82 19.76 -10.49 -3.97
N ASP A 83 18.66 -11.01 -4.45
CA ASP A 83 17.56 -10.35 -5.15
C ASP A 83 16.29 -10.43 -4.28
N TYR A 84 15.17 -9.95 -4.81
CA TYR A 84 13.89 -10.01 -4.11
C TYR A 84 13.44 -11.47 -3.85
N ASP A 85 13.60 -12.39 -4.81
CA ASP A 85 13.19 -13.80 -4.68
C ASP A 85 13.96 -14.52 -3.58
N SER A 86 15.29 -14.40 -3.53
CA SER A 86 16.10 -15.04 -2.48
C SER A 86 15.85 -14.43 -1.09
N ILE A 87 15.55 -13.13 -0.98
CA ILE A 87 15.09 -12.53 0.28
C ILE A 87 13.72 -13.08 0.68
N ASN A 88 12.79 -13.23 -0.28
CA ASN A 88 11.46 -13.80 -0.03
C ASN A 88 11.55 -15.25 0.44
N GLN A 89 12.41 -16.08 -0.16
CA GLN A 89 12.66 -17.45 0.33
C GLN A 89 13.21 -17.45 1.76
N MET A 90 14.12 -16.54 2.12
CA MET A 90 14.60 -16.43 3.52
C MET A 90 13.47 -16.09 4.52
N PHE A 91 12.46 -15.33 4.11
CA PHE A 91 11.26 -15.09 4.95
C PHE A 91 10.29 -16.27 4.96
N ILE A 92 10.13 -17.00 3.85
CA ILE A 92 9.30 -18.21 3.77
C ILE A 92 9.91 -19.32 4.65
N ASP A 93 11.18 -19.64 4.44
CA ASP A 93 11.90 -20.71 5.15
C ASP A 93 12.14 -20.37 6.63
N GLY A 94 12.45 -19.10 6.93
CA GLY A 94 12.70 -18.65 8.29
C GLY A 94 11.43 -18.51 9.15
N GLY A 95 10.27 -18.28 8.53
CA GLY A 95 8.99 -18.16 9.23
C GLY A 95 8.92 -17.00 10.22
N PRO A 96 8.11 -17.10 11.30
CA PRO A 96 7.98 -16.05 12.31
C PRO A 96 9.32 -15.72 12.99
N GLY A 97 9.61 -14.43 13.16
CA GLY A 97 10.86 -13.95 13.79
C GLY A 97 12.10 -13.98 12.89
N ALA A 98 11.97 -14.39 11.63
CA ALA A 98 13.09 -14.42 10.67
C ALA A 98 13.70 -13.03 10.44
N LYS A 99 15.04 -12.93 10.51
CA LYS A 99 15.76 -11.67 10.30
C LYS A 99 16.73 -11.78 9.13
N VAL A 100 16.49 -10.97 8.10
CA VAL A 100 17.35 -10.86 6.91
C VAL A 100 18.24 -9.63 7.07
N TYR A 101 19.51 -9.87 7.40
CA TYR A 101 20.51 -8.81 7.50
C TYR A 101 21.22 -8.61 6.16
N LEU A 102 21.12 -7.42 5.58
CA LEU A 102 21.86 -7.00 4.40
C LEU A 102 23.22 -6.41 4.81
N CYS A 103 24.22 -6.52 3.95
CA CYS A 103 25.56 -6.02 4.27
C CYS A 103 25.67 -4.50 4.05
N PRO A 104 26.36 -3.75 4.95
CA PRO A 104 26.62 -2.33 4.78
C PRO A 104 27.24 -1.97 3.42
N ASN A 105 26.88 -0.80 2.89
CA ASN A 105 27.34 -0.27 1.60
C ASN A 105 27.09 -1.20 0.38
N LYS A 106 26.10 -2.10 0.43
CA LYS A 106 25.71 -2.95 -0.70
C LYS A 106 24.43 -2.48 -1.37
N LEU A 107 24.42 -2.57 -2.70
CA LEU A 107 23.26 -2.30 -3.56
C LEU A 107 22.61 -3.63 -3.94
N TYR A 108 21.34 -3.78 -3.61
CA TYR A 108 20.47 -4.89 -3.97
C TYR A 108 19.46 -4.37 -5.00
N ARG A 109 19.43 -5.02 -6.15
CA ARG A 109 18.58 -4.64 -7.29
C ARG A 109 17.33 -5.48 -7.27
N LEU A 110 16.18 -4.83 -7.23
CA LEU A 110 14.89 -5.46 -7.06
C LEU A 110 14.10 -5.41 -8.36
N SER A 111 14.00 -6.56 -9.05
CA SER A 111 13.09 -6.75 -10.19
C SER A 111 11.65 -7.08 -9.78
N GLY A 112 11.40 -7.28 -8.48
CA GLY A 112 10.10 -7.50 -7.86
C GLY A 112 10.12 -7.11 -6.38
N THR A 113 9.00 -7.32 -5.69
CA THR A 113 8.77 -6.85 -4.31
C THR A 113 9.35 -7.82 -3.26
N ILE A 114 9.96 -7.28 -2.20
CA ILE A 114 10.28 -8.05 -0.99
C ILE A 114 9.02 -8.17 -0.13
N VAL A 115 8.56 -9.39 0.18
CA VAL A 115 7.29 -9.66 0.85
C VAL A 115 7.52 -10.36 2.18
N PHE A 116 7.07 -9.73 3.27
CA PHE A 116 6.97 -10.39 4.57
C PHE A 116 5.81 -11.40 4.59
N THR A 117 6.00 -12.52 5.27
CA THR A 117 5.09 -13.68 5.24
C THR A 117 4.52 -14.05 6.62
N ALA A 118 5.17 -13.60 7.70
CA ALA A 118 4.87 -13.97 9.08
C ALA A 118 5.23 -12.85 10.09
N ALA A 119 4.84 -13.04 11.35
CA ALA A 119 5.04 -12.08 12.42
C ALA A 119 6.52 -11.95 12.84
N ASP A 120 6.89 -10.81 13.44
CA ASP A 120 8.21 -10.49 14.00
C ASP A 120 9.39 -10.55 13.00
N GLN A 121 9.09 -10.67 11.70
CA GLN A 121 10.11 -10.69 10.65
C GLN A 121 10.77 -9.32 10.47
N GLU A 122 12.06 -9.30 10.14
CA GLU A 122 12.83 -8.05 10.02
C GLU A 122 13.74 -8.08 8.79
N ILE A 123 13.73 -6.99 8.00
CA ILE A 123 14.79 -6.68 7.03
C ILE A 123 15.58 -5.48 7.53
N ALA A 124 16.89 -5.63 7.63
CA ALA A 124 17.75 -4.57 8.14
C ALA A 124 19.16 -4.60 7.55
N THR A 125 19.87 -3.47 7.62
CA THR A 125 21.33 -3.52 7.43
C THR A 125 22.00 -4.05 8.69
N PHE A 126 22.94 -4.99 8.52
CA PHE A 126 23.74 -5.56 9.60
C PHE A 126 24.45 -4.47 10.41
N GLY A 127 24.29 -4.50 11.73
CA GLY A 127 24.82 -3.49 12.66
C GLY A 127 23.93 -2.26 12.86
N TYR A 128 22.76 -2.19 12.22
CA TYR A 128 21.81 -1.07 12.28
C TYR A 128 22.43 0.34 12.08
N PRO A 129 23.22 0.56 11.01
CA PRO A 129 23.75 1.88 10.68
C PRO A 129 22.66 2.94 10.46
N THR A 130 23.04 4.22 10.61
CA THR A 130 22.14 5.37 10.42
C THR A 130 22.61 6.31 9.32
N GLY A 131 23.85 6.19 8.83
CA GLY A 131 24.43 7.08 7.82
C GLY A 131 24.30 6.55 6.39
N SER A 132 25.26 6.91 5.53
CA SER A 132 25.31 6.45 4.13
C SER A 132 25.71 4.97 4.00
N GLU A 133 26.22 4.37 5.06
CA GLU A 133 26.69 2.98 5.12
C GLU A 133 25.57 1.93 5.20
N ARG A 134 24.31 2.36 5.31
CA ARG A 134 23.10 1.54 5.13
C ARG A 134 23.14 0.79 3.79
N ALA A 135 22.63 -0.45 3.76
CA ALA A 135 22.37 -1.17 2.53
C ALA A 135 21.29 -0.44 1.70
N ILE A 136 21.43 -0.51 0.38
CA ILE A 136 20.56 0.16 -0.59
C ILE A 136 19.70 -0.89 -1.29
N LEU A 137 18.40 -0.82 -1.07
CA LEU A 137 17.39 -1.50 -1.88
C LEU A 137 17.00 -0.56 -3.02
N ARG A 138 17.20 -0.96 -4.28
CA ARG A 138 16.84 -0.18 -5.45
C ARG A 138 15.90 -0.95 -6.36
N VAL A 139 14.77 -0.36 -6.69
CA VAL A 139 13.84 -0.91 -7.68
C VAL A 139 14.45 -0.80 -9.08
N GLU A 140 14.52 -1.92 -9.80
CA GLU A 140 14.90 -1.97 -11.22
C GLU A 140 13.81 -2.62 -12.09
N GLY A 141 12.76 -3.23 -11.49
CA GLY A 141 11.61 -3.78 -12.19
C GLY A 141 10.70 -2.70 -12.81
N VAL A 142 10.44 -2.80 -14.13
CA VAL A 142 9.70 -1.78 -14.90
C VAL A 142 8.27 -1.58 -14.40
N LYS A 143 7.59 -2.66 -14.00
CA LYS A 143 6.23 -2.63 -13.43
C LYS A 143 6.19 -2.54 -11.89
N THR A 144 7.34 -2.46 -11.24
CA THR A 144 7.44 -2.50 -9.78
C THR A 144 7.43 -1.09 -9.20
N SER A 145 6.47 -0.80 -8.33
CA SER A 145 6.39 0.40 -7.48
C SER A 145 6.94 0.13 -6.07
N THR A 146 6.48 -0.97 -5.46
CA THR A 146 6.81 -1.41 -4.11
C THR A 146 8.17 -2.10 -4.04
N ALA A 147 9.05 -1.64 -3.15
CA ALA A 147 10.28 -2.36 -2.81
C ALA A 147 10.05 -3.37 -1.68
N ILE A 148 9.21 -3.02 -0.69
CA ILE A 148 8.92 -3.86 0.49
C ILE A 148 7.42 -3.83 0.80
N GLN A 149 6.82 -5.01 0.97
CA GLN A 149 5.44 -5.19 1.38
C GLN A 149 5.34 -6.07 2.64
N GLY A 150 4.51 -5.66 3.59
CA GLY A 150 4.31 -6.32 4.88
C GLY A 150 2.98 -5.98 5.54
N ASP A 151 1.96 -5.70 4.74
CA ASP A 151 0.56 -5.47 5.16
C ASP A 151 -0.27 -6.77 5.27
N CYS A 152 0.39 -7.94 5.20
CA CYS A 152 -0.30 -9.23 5.19
C CYS A 152 -1.00 -9.54 6.52
N ARG A 153 -2.09 -10.33 6.48
CA ARG A 153 -2.86 -10.73 7.69
C ARG A 153 -2.02 -11.40 8.79
N ARG A 154 -0.87 -12.00 8.47
CA ARG A 154 0.06 -12.62 9.44
C ARG A 154 1.24 -11.72 9.84
N CYS A 155 1.37 -10.54 9.25
CA CYS A 155 2.54 -9.65 9.34
C CYS A 155 2.45 -8.72 10.58
N ALA A 156 2.26 -9.29 11.77
CA ALA A 156 2.36 -8.54 13.02
C ALA A 156 3.83 -8.20 13.34
N ARG A 157 4.08 -6.97 13.80
CA ARG A 157 5.38 -6.50 14.33
C ARG A 157 6.57 -6.61 13.35
N VAL A 158 6.30 -6.64 12.04
CA VAL A 158 7.36 -6.69 11.03
C VAL A 158 8.18 -5.39 11.00
N GLY A 159 9.48 -5.50 10.71
CA GLY A 159 10.44 -4.40 10.84
C GLY A 159 11.26 -4.12 9.59
N VAL A 160 11.27 -2.88 9.13
CA VAL A 160 12.18 -2.35 8.10
C VAL A 160 13.13 -1.36 8.77
N ARG A 161 14.43 -1.68 8.84
CA ARG A 161 15.37 -0.90 9.66
C ARG A 161 16.71 -0.58 9.01
N SER A 162 17.18 0.65 9.17
CA SER A 162 18.54 1.04 8.75
C SER A 162 18.81 0.76 7.27
N LEU A 163 17.87 1.08 6.37
CA LEU A 163 17.99 0.84 4.93
C LEU A 163 17.87 2.13 4.13
N ILE A 164 18.55 2.22 3.00
CA ILE A 164 18.23 3.19 1.94
C ILE A 164 17.30 2.46 0.98
N ILE A 165 16.13 3.04 0.70
CA ILE A 165 15.09 2.45 -0.15
C ILE A 165 14.80 3.44 -1.27
N ASP A 166 15.18 3.06 -2.49
CA ASP A 166 15.23 3.92 -3.67
C ASP A 166 14.31 3.37 -4.75
N GLY A 167 13.16 4.01 -4.96
CA GLY A 167 12.20 3.62 -5.98
C GLY A 167 12.68 3.89 -7.41
N ASN A 168 13.83 4.56 -7.60
CA ASN A 168 14.50 4.71 -8.90
C ASN A 168 13.66 5.46 -9.96
N ARG A 169 12.68 6.27 -9.53
CA ARG A 169 11.80 7.09 -10.39
C ARG A 169 12.54 7.86 -11.48
N LYS A 170 13.68 8.48 -11.15
CA LYS A 170 14.54 9.20 -12.13
C LYS A 170 14.95 8.38 -13.36
N LYS A 171 15.07 7.05 -13.24
CA LYS A 171 15.47 6.14 -14.33
C LYS A 171 14.28 5.43 -14.98
N LEU A 172 13.29 5.03 -14.18
CA LEU A 172 12.17 4.19 -14.62
C LEU A 172 10.87 4.97 -14.89
N GLY A 173 10.88 6.28 -14.68
CA GLY A 173 9.67 7.10 -14.68
C GLY A 173 8.70 6.73 -13.56
N ARG A 174 7.50 7.27 -13.66
CA ARG A 174 6.36 7.00 -12.79
C ARG A 174 5.68 5.69 -13.23
N ILE A 175 4.77 5.17 -12.42
CA ILE A 175 3.84 4.13 -12.89
C ILE A 175 2.63 4.81 -13.54
N VAL A 176 2.31 4.42 -14.78
CA VAL A 176 1.19 4.99 -15.55
C VAL A 176 -0.16 4.43 -15.13
N ASN A 177 -0.23 3.13 -14.79
CA ASN A 177 -1.45 2.51 -14.28
C ASN A 177 -1.62 2.80 -12.79
N SER A 178 -2.64 3.58 -12.41
CA SER A 178 -2.86 3.99 -11.02
C SER A 178 -2.99 2.81 -10.05
N ASP A 179 -3.55 1.69 -10.46
CA ASP A 179 -3.68 0.48 -9.63
C ASP A 179 -2.33 -0.14 -9.25
N ASP A 180 -1.34 -0.03 -10.15
CA ASP A 180 0.03 -0.48 -9.91
C ASP A 180 0.88 0.58 -9.16
N ALA A 181 0.38 1.82 -9.01
CA ALA A 181 1.12 3.00 -8.55
C ALA A 181 1.16 3.14 -7.01
N THR A 182 1.32 2.02 -6.29
CA THR A 182 1.31 1.96 -4.82
C THR A 182 2.55 2.58 -4.14
N GLY A 183 2.59 2.51 -2.80
CA GLY A 183 3.73 3.00 -2.00
C GLY A 183 5.03 2.21 -2.21
N LEU A 184 6.17 2.88 -2.05
CA LEU A 184 7.50 2.24 -2.15
C LEU A 184 7.78 1.28 -0.96
N VAL A 185 7.26 1.59 0.23
CA VAL A 185 7.20 0.70 1.39
C VAL A 185 5.75 0.61 1.85
N VAL A 186 5.16 -0.59 1.83
CA VAL A 186 3.76 -0.82 2.26
C VAL A 186 3.78 -1.74 3.47
N LEU A 187 3.41 -1.22 4.64
CA LEU A 187 3.23 -1.98 5.89
C LEU A 187 1.83 -1.70 6.47
N GLY A 188 1.60 -2.11 7.72
CA GLY A 188 0.31 -2.00 8.39
C GLY A 188 -0.44 -3.33 8.32
N GLY A 189 -1.76 -3.30 8.19
CA GLY A 189 -2.58 -4.50 7.99
C GLY A 189 -2.74 -5.41 9.23
N ASN A 190 -1.97 -5.20 10.29
CA ASN A 190 -2.01 -5.92 11.57
C ASN A 190 -1.38 -5.01 12.65
N GLU A 191 -0.96 -5.51 13.80
CA GLU A 191 -0.34 -4.70 14.86
C GLU A 191 1.18 -4.45 14.68
N GLY A 192 1.66 -3.29 15.14
CA GLY A 192 3.04 -3.10 15.60
C GLY A 192 4.16 -2.98 14.55
N GLN A 193 3.85 -2.83 13.26
CA GLN A 193 4.87 -2.74 12.20
C GLN A 193 5.76 -1.51 12.38
N SER A 194 7.00 -1.57 11.89
CA SER A 194 7.92 -0.44 12.05
C SER A 194 8.84 -0.14 10.86
N VAL A 195 9.01 1.15 10.58
CA VAL A 195 10.04 1.70 9.68
C VAL A 195 10.95 2.58 10.54
N LYS A 196 12.22 2.21 10.69
CA LYS A 196 13.14 2.93 11.60
C LYS A 196 14.51 3.18 10.99
N ASN A 197 15.04 4.39 11.15
CA ASN A 197 16.39 4.76 10.68
C ASN A 197 16.62 4.54 9.17
N CYS A 198 15.56 4.49 8.37
CA CYS A 198 15.63 4.33 6.92
C CYS A 198 15.76 5.67 6.20
N TRP A 199 16.25 5.63 4.96
CA TRP A 199 16.16 6.74 4.01
C TRP A 199 15.30 6.29 2.82
N VAL A 200 14.08 6.79 2.74
CA VAL A 200 13.10 6.45 1.69
C VAL A 200 13.05 7.58 0.66
N LYS A 201 13.21 7.25 -0.63
CA LYS A 201 13.28 8.26 -1.71
C LYS A 201 12.85 7.75 -3.08
N ASN A 202 12.53 8.69 -3.96
CA ASN A 202 12.20 8.47 -5.37
C ASN A 202 11.10 7.38 -5.61
N PRO A 203 9.97 7.33 -4.86
CA PRO A 203 8.87 6.41 -5.13
C PRO A 203 8.28 6.65 -6.52
N ARG A 204 7.88 5.57 -7.20
CA ARG A 204 7.26 5.63 -8.54
C ARG A 204 5.75 5.75 -8.52
N GLY A 205 5.14 5.46 -7.37
CA GLY A 205 3.73 5.63 -7.08
C GLY A 205 3.46 6.82 -6.16
N PHE A 206 2.27 6.84 -5.55
CA PHE A 206 1.74 8.01 -4.83
C PHE A 206 2.35 8.30 -3.45
N THR A 207 3.15 7.40 -2.86
CA THR A 207 3.72 7.63 -1.52
C THR A 207 5.07 6.94 -1.28
N GLY A 208 5.91 7.54 -0.45
CA GLY A 208 7.15 6.95 0.03
C GLY A 208 6.89 5.76 0.97
N VAL A 209 6.02 5.95 1.96
CA VAL A 209 5.65 4.94 2.96
C VAL A 209 4.14 4.93 3.13
N HIS A 210 3.51 3.77 2.93
CA HIS A 210 2.10 3.55 3.23
C HIS A 210 1.98 2.61 4.44
N ILE A 211 1.27 3.04 5.48
CA ILE A 211 0.88 2.19 6.62
C ILE A 211 -0.63 1.98 6.58
N ARG A 212 -1.07 0.86 6.01
CA ARG A 212 -2.49 0.52 5.81
C ARG A 212 -3.23 0.17 7.09
N GLU A 213 -4.50 0.55 7.12
CA GLU A 213 -5.58 0.18 8.06
C GLU A 213 -5.81 -1.34 8.16
N GLY A 214 -5.62 -2.05 7.05
CA GLY A 214 -5.90 -3.48 6.92
C GLY A 214 -7.37 -3.80 6.64
N ASP A 215 -7.61 -5.00 6.09
CA ASP A 215 -8.89 -5.44 5.52
C ASP A 215 -10.15 -5.27 6.40
N LYS A 216 -10.00 -5.09 7.72
CA LYS A 216 -11.07 -4.90 8.72
C LYS A 216 -10.75 -3.77 9.70
N LEU A 217 -9.93 -2.79 9.29
CA LEU A 217 -9.52 -1.63 10.10
C LEU A 217 -8.82 -2.03 11.42
N GLN A 218 -8.11 -3.17 11.41
CA GLN A 218 -7.47 -3.78 12.57
C GLN A 218 -6.07 -3.26 12.89
N CYS A 219 -5.44 -2.47 12.01
CA CYS A 219 -4.07 -2.00 12.25
C CYS A 219 -4.00 -1.10 13.49
N THR A 220 -3.03 -1.37 14.36
CA THR A 220 -2.75 -0.59 15.57
C THR A 220 -1.25 -0.58 15.91
N GLY A 221 -0.75 0.52 16.49
CA GLY A 221 0.57 0.59 17.11
C GLY A 221 1.77 0.60 16.15
N ALA A 222 1.60 1.05 14.90
CA ALA A 222 2.71 1.16 13.95
C ALA A 222 3.71 2.26 14.37
N VAL A 223 4.99 2.11 14.00
CA VAL A 223 6.07 3.01 14.44
C VAL A 223 6.97 3.45 13.28
N VAL A 224 6.85 4.71 12.89
CA VAL A 224 7.71 5.40 11.91
C VAL A 224 8.61 6.38 12.67
N ASP A 225 9.87 5.99 12.92
CA ASP A 225 10.77 6.62 13.90
C ASP A 225 12.17 6.88 13.31
N LYS A 226 12.63 8.14 13.33
CA LYS A 226 13.99 8.57 12.92
C LYS A 226 14.38 8.25 11.46
N ASN A 227 13.43 8.37 10.54
CA ASN A 227 13.68 8.19 9.12
C ASN A 227 14.01 9.50 8.41
N GLU A 228 14.70 9.40 7.28
CA GLU A 228 14.80 10.45 6.25
C GLU A 228 13.82 10.08 5.12
N ILE A 229 12.88 10.95 4.77
CA ILE A 229 11.86 10.65 3.77
C ILE A 229 11.85 11.78 2.73
N GLY A 230 12.58 11.58 1.63
CA GLY A 230 12.81 12.62 0.63
C GLY A 230 13.98 12.35 -0.33
N PRO A 231 13.98 12.95 -1.55
CA PRO A 231 12.82 13.58 -2.17
C PRO A 231 11.78 12.52 -2.57
N VAL A 232 10.51 12.91 -2.63
CA VAL A 232 9.43 12.05 -3.13
C VAL A 232 8.49 12.84 -4.05
N GLY A 233 8.10 12.22 -5.16
CA GLY A 233 7.38 12.90 -6.23
C GLY A 233 8.27 13.84 -7.06
N GLU A 234 7.63 14.55 -7.98
CA GLU A 234 8.21 15.53 -8.90
C GLU A 234 7.37 16.81 -8.88
N GLU A 235 7.95 17.92 -9.34
CA GLU A 235 7.22 19.18 -9.54
C GLU A 235 6.18 18.97 -10.66
N TYR A 236 4.90 19.22 -10.36
CA TYR A 236 3.82 19.13 -11.32
C TYR A 236 3.90 20.26 -12.36
N ASP A 237 3.76 19.91 -13.63
CA ASP A 237 3.75 20.84 -14.76
C ASP A 237 2.51 20.59 -15.64
N PRO A 238 1.50 21.48 -15.67
CA PRO A 238 0.26 21.25 -16.43
C PRO A 238 0.47 21.09 -17.94
N ASP A 239 1.55 21.65 -18.51
CA ASP A 239 1.85 21.52 -19.94
C ASP A 239 2.39 20.12 -20.30
N ILE A 240 2.84 19.34 -19.30
CA ILE A 240 3.44 18.00 -19.45
C ILE A 240 2.53 16.92 -18.85
N ASP A 241 1.97 17.19 -17.67
CA ASP A 241 1.19 16.28 -16.85
C ASP A 241 -0.33 16.43 -17.09
N GLY A 242 -0.79 17.46 -17.81
CA GLY A 242 -2.21 17.74 -18.02
C GLY A 242 -2.86 18.55 -16.90
N GLU A 243 -4.15 18.89 -17.06
CA GLU A 243 -4.88 19.79 -16.13
C GLU A 243 -5.04 19.26 -14.69
N ASP A 244 -4.92 17.94 -14.50
CA ASP A 244 -5.05 17.27 -13.20
C ASP A 244 -3.83 16.37 -12.94
N PRO A 245 -3.05 16.61 -11.85
CA PRO A 245 -1.92 15.75 -11.50
C PRO A 245 -2.32 14.30 -11.18
N GLU A 246 -3.52 14.04 -10.66
CA GLU A 246 -3.95 12.68 -10.32
C GLU A 246 -4.28 11.84 -11.56
N MET A 247 -4.78 12.49 -12.62
CA MET A 247 -5.11 11.86 -13.92
C MET A 247 -4.02 12.02 -14.99
N SER A 248 -2.79 12.35 -14.59
CA SER A 248 -1.67 12.56 -15.51
C SER A 248 -1.41 11.35 -16.41
N PRO A 249 -1.31 11.52 -17.75
CA PRO A 249 -1.09 10.42 -18.70
C PRO A 249 0.30 9.78 -18.58
N LEU A 250 1.20 10.40 -17.82
CA LEU A 250 2.53 9.88 -17.48
C LEU A 250 2.56 9.19 -16.10
N GLY A 251 1.41 9.07 -15.42
CA GLY A 251 1.31 8.70 -14.01
C GLY A 251 1.43 9.90 -13.07
N ARG A 252 1.01 9.74 -11.81
CA ARG A 252 0.92 10.82 -10.79
C ARG A 252 2.29 11.50 -10.54
N PRO A 253 2.47 12.80 -10.79
CA PRO A 253 3.70 13.54 -10.49
C PRO A 253 3.92 13.67 -8.98
N LEU A 254 2.83 13.91 -8.26
CA LEU A 254 2.83 14.17 -6.82
C LEU A 254 2.97 12.87 -6.03
N ALA A 255 3.70 12.92 -4.92
CA ALA A 255 3.74 11.82 -3.97
C ALA A 255 3.90 12.30 -2.53
N ASP A 256 3.26 11.57 -1.62
CA ASP A 256 3.37 11.76 -0.17
C ASP A 256 4.72 11.28 0.37
N GLY A 257 5.17 11.88 1.47
CA GLY A 257 6.23 11.30 2.31
C GLY A 257 5.75 10.03 3.03
N LEU A 258 4.67 10.18 3.80
CA LEU A 258 4.06 9.13 4.61
C LEU A 258 2.54 9.25 4.56
N SER A 259 1.89 8.14 4.23
CA SER A 259 0.44 7.95 4.26
C SER A 259 0.12 6.95 5.37
N ILE A 260 -0.61 7.33 6.43
CA ILE A 260 -0.87 6.45 7.60
C ILE A 260 -2.36 6.36 7.98
N ALA A 261 -2.87 5.13 8.01
CA ALA A 261 -4.24 4.77 8.34
C ALA A 261 -4.32 3.73 9.50
N CYS A 262 -3.35 3.74 10.43
CA CYS A 262 -3.19 2.70 11.44
C CYS A 262 -3.29 3.27 12.86
N LYS A 263 -4.25 2.82 13.67
CA LYS A 263 -4.57 3.42 15.00
C LYS A 263 -3.41 3.37 15.98
N ASP A 264 -3.46 4.19 17.03
CA ASP A 264 -2.53 4.18 18.18
C ASP A 264 -1.03 4.24 17.78
N SER A 265 -0.73 4.81 16.61
CA SER A 265 0.59 4.74 16.00
C SER A 265 1.49 5.92 16.38
N PHE A 266 2.78 5.80 16.07
CA PHE A 266 3.79 6.82 16.34
C PHE A 266 4.52 7.22 15.05
N VAL A 267 4.42 8.49 14.68
CA VAL A 267 5.22 9.12 13.60
C VAL A 267 6.08 10.19 14.25
N ARG A 268 7.36 9.89 14.51
CA ARG A 268 8.21 10.81 15.27
C ARG A 268 9.67 10.90 14.85
N ASP A 269 10.28 12.03 15.20
CA ASP A 269 11.70 12.30 15.02
C ASP A 269 12.20 12.10 13.57
N ASN A 270 11.30 12.10 12.57
CA ASN A 270 11.62 11.92 11.16
C ASN A 270 11.97 13.26 10.51
N THR A 271 12.82 13.23 9.48
CA THR A 271 13.12 14.36 8.60
C THR A 271 12.50 14.11 7.23
N PHE A 272 11.47 14.88 6.90
CA PHE A 272 10.83 14.95 5.60
C PHE A 272 11.42 16.11 4.80
N TYR A 273 11.71 15.88 3.52
CA TYR A 273 12.13 16.96 2.65
C TYR A 273 11.78 16.72 1.19
N ASP A 274 11.43 17.80 0.47
CA ASP A 274 11.12 17.77 -0.96
C ASP A 274 10.08 16.67 -1.30
N ASN A 275 8.99 16.64 -0.52
CA ASN A 275 7.81 15.79 -0.71
C ASN A 275 6.75 16.62 -1.44
N THR A 276 6.38 16.23 -2.67
CA THR A 276 5.61 17.16 -3.53
C THR A 276 4.11 17.19 -3.29
N ASP A 277 3.56 16.13 -2.72
CA ASP A 277 2.20 16.11 -2.22
C ASP A 277 2.18 16.61 -0.75
N ALA A 278 1.68 15.81 0.19
CA ALA A 278 1.87 16.06 1.62
C ALA A 278 3.16 15.39 2.16
N SER A 279 3.80 15.99 3.15
CA SER A 279 4.89 15.28 3.85
C SER A 279 4.35 14.17 4.75
N ILE A 280 3.19 14.39 5.39
CA ILE A 280 2.45 13.40 6.18
C ILE A 280 0.94 13.55 5.91
N VAL A 281 0.27 12.47 5.52
CA VAL A 281 -1.20 12.35 5.51
C VAL A 281 -1.63 11.37 6.60
N VAL A 282 -2.55 11.82 7.46
CA VAL A 282 -3.18 10.99 8.49
C VAL A 282 -4.60 10.66 8.05
N TYR A 283 -4.82 9.45 7.55
CA TYR A 283 -6.12 8.97 7.12
C TYR A 283 -6.92 8.48 8.34
N CYS A 284 -7.69 9.38 8.97
CA CYS A 284 -8.56 9.13 10.13
C CYS A 284 -7.97 8.10 11.10
N SER A 285 -6.89 8.43 11.81
CA SER A 285 -6.08 7.41 12.48
C SER A 285 -6.16 7.50 14.03
N PRO A 286 -7.29 7.14 14.68
CA PRO A 286 -7.51 7.33 16.11
C PRO A 286 -6.32 6.93 16.99
N GLY A 287 -6.02 7.77 17.99
CA GLY A 287 -4.90 7.58 18.93
C GLY A 287 -3.49 7.86 18.39
N THR A 288 -3.32 8.13 17.08
CA THR A 288 -1.98 8.31 16.48
C THR A 288 -1.30 9.62 16.88
N LEU A 289 -0.03 9.53 17.25
CA LEU A 289 0.83 10.65 17.65
C LEU A 289 1.84 11.00 16.53
N VAL A 290 1.69 12.18 15.93
CA VAL A 290 2.62 12.78 14.97
C VAL A 290 3.44 13.87 15.67
N HIS A 291 4.71 13.58 15.99
CA HIS A 291 5.48 14.39 16.95
C HIS A 291 6.96 14.61 16.59
N ALA A 292 7.44 15.85 16.75
CA ALA A 292 8.86 16.20 16.61
C ALA A 292 9.47 15.86 15.24
N ASN A 293 8.65 15.79 14.19
CA ASN A 293 9.13 15.66 12.82
C ASN A 293 9.57 17.03 12.29
N HIS A 294 10.56 17.03 11.40
CA HIS A 294 11.02 18.22 10.68
C HIS A 294 10.68 18.06 9.20
N ILE A 295 9.93 19.01 8.64
CA ILE A 295 9.47 19.04 7.25
C ILE A 295 10.09 20.25 6.56
N THR A 296 10.72 20.08 5.40
CA THR A 296 11.36 21.20 4.68
C THR A 296 11.20 21.12 3.15
N ALA A 297 10.64 22.17 2.55
CA ALA A 297 10.62 22.35 1.09
C ALA A 297 11.83 23.19 0.62
N ARG A 298 12.74 22.56 -0.14
CA ARG A 298 14.04 23.13 -0.52
C ARG A 298 14.24 23.18 -2.04
N SER A 299 13.91 22.09 -2.72
CA SER A 299 14.19 21.83 -4.13
C SER A 299 12.91 21.77 -4.96
N LEU A 300 11.87 21.13 -4.42
CA LEU A 300 10.53 20.96 -5.00
C LEU A 300 9.47 21.66 -4.14
N SER A 301 8.38 22.12 -4.75
CA SER A 301 7.15 22.54 -4.06
C SER A 301 6.48 21.38 -3.36
N SER A 302 5.72 21.65 -2.31
CA SER A 302 4.86 20.72 -1.58
C SER A 302 3.44 21.26 -1.50
N MET A 303 2.43 20.41 -1.67
CA MET A 303 1.04 20.80 -1.42
C MET A 303 0.78 21.00 0.06
N ALA A 304 1.30 20.14 0.93
CA ALA A 304 1.13 20.30 2.37
C ALA A 304 2.28 19.79 3.24
N GLY A 305 2.45 20.41 4.41
CA GLY A 305 3.28 19.83 5.47
C GLY A 305 2.60 18.60 6.08
N ILE A 306 1.45 18.80 6.73
CA ILE A 306 0.67 17.72 7.36
C ILE A 306 -0.81 17.87 6.98
N LEU A 307 -1.47 16.79 6.58
CA LEU A 307 -2.90 16.75 6.29
C LEU A 307 -3.65 15.82 7.25
N LEU A 308 -4.82 16.30 7.70
CA LEU A 308 -5.86 15.60 8.45
C LEU A 308 -7.20 15.95 7.81
N VAL A 309 -7.39 15.55 6.56
CA VAL A 309 -8.46 16.05 5.66
C VAL A 309 -9.41 14.96 5.19
N ASP A 310 -8.98 13.70 5.25
CA ASP A 310 -9.75 12.57 4.76
C ASP A 310 -10.88 12.19 5.73
N GLN A 311 -11.95 11.60 5.19
CA GLN A 311 -13.01 10.94 5.95
C GLN A 311 -12.79 9.41 6.05
N THR A 312 -12.08 8.82 5.09
CA THR A 312 -11.78 7.38 5.08
C THR A 312 -10.44 7.09 5.77
N PRO A 313 -10.23 5.86 6.27
CA PRO A 313 -11.17 4.73 6.31
C PRO A 313 -11.95 4.59 7.64
N PHE A 314 -11.89 5.57 8.56
CA PHE A 314 -12.54 5.52 9.88
C PHE A 314 -13.62 6.60 10.06
N ASP A 315 -14.44 6.85 9.03
CA ASP A 315 -15.62 7.72 9.05
C ASP A 315 -15.40 9.14 9.63
N GLY A 316 -14.22 9.71 9.40
CA GLY A 316 -13.83 11.04 9.89
C GLY A 316 -13.42 11.08 11.36
N ASP A 317 -13.16 9.93 12.01
CA ASP A 317 -12.68 9.87 13.39
C ASP A 317 -11.17 10.14 13.51
N TYR A 318 -10.84 11.22 14.20
CA TYR A 318 -9.50 11.62 14.61
C TYR A 318 -9.39 11.67 16.14
N SER A 319 -10.29 11.01 16.87
CA SER A 319 -10.27 10.93 18.33
C SER A 319 -8.92 10.43 18.86
N GLY A 320 -8.31 11.22 19.75
CA GLY A 320 -6.99 10.92 20.30
C GLY A 320 -5.82 11.15 19.33
N VAL A 321 -6.04 11.57 18.08
CA VAL A 321 -4.95 12.00 17.19
C VAL A 321 -4.30 13.25 17.74
N VAL A 322 -2.96 13.25 17.84
CA VAL A 322 -2.19 14.39 18.32
C VAL A 322 -1.06 14.72 17.35
N VAL A 323 -1.13 15.88 16.72
CA VAL A 323 -0.06 16.46 15.90
C VAL A 323 0.64 17.55 16.70
N LYS A 324 1.86 17.29 17.21
CA LYS A 324 2.51 18.23 18.13
C LYS A 324 4.01 18.45 17.94
N GLN A 325 4.43 19.70 18.10
CA GLN A 325 5.86 20.08 18.15
C GLN A 325 6.64 19.68 16.89
N ASN A 326 5.96 19.57 15.76
CA ASN A 326 6.60 19.43 14.44
C ASN A 326 7.07 20.81 13.96
N ILE A 327 8.13 20.84 13.15
CA ILE A 327 8.63 22.07 12.50
C ILE A 327 8.43 21.92 10.99
N ILE A 328 7.79 22.91 10.37
CA ILE A 328 7.46 22.93 8.94
C ILE A 328 8.08 24.20 8.35
N ASP A 329 9.06 24.04 7.46
CA ASP A 329 9.87 25.14 6.92
C ASP A 329 9.79 25.20 5.38
N ALA A 330 9.09 26.22 4.87
CA ALA A 330 9.06 26.58 3.46
C ALA A 330 10.34 27.34 3.08
N ALA A 331 11.49 26.66 3.22
CA ALA A 331 12.83 27.26 3.26
C ALA A 331 13.21 27.95 1.94
N SER A 332 13.03 27.27 0.81
CA SER A 332 13.30 27.82 -0.53
C SER A 332 12.32 27.37 -1.61
N ARG A 333 11.26 26.65 -1.24
CA ARG A 333 10.15 26.24 -2.11
C ARG A 333 8.83 26.32 -1.37
N SER A 334 7.74 26.40 -2.12
CA SER A 334 6.43 26.60 -1.51
C SER A 334 5.93 25.37 -0.77
N ILE A 335 5.40 25.58 0.43
CA ILE A 335 4.49 24.65 1.10
C ILE A 335 3.14 25.36 1.08
N ARG A 336 2.18 24.87 0.29
CA ARG A 336 0.92 25.62 0.03
C ARG A 336 0.04 25.70 1.28
N VAL A 337 0.02 24.66 2.10
CA VAL A 337 -0.60 24.65 3.43
C VAL A 337 0.34 23.99 4.44
N GLY A 338 0.72 24.66 5.53
CA GLY A 338 1.57 24.08 6.56
C GLY A 338 0.90 22.89 7.24
N ILE A 339 -0.27 23.11 7.86
CA ILE A 339 -1.14 22.05 8.41
C ILE A 339 -2.57 22.25 7.90
N GLY A 340 -3.10 21.26 7.19
CA GLY A 340 -4.49 21.21 6.71
C GLY A 340 -5.35 20.32 7.60
N ILE A 341 -6.51 20.82 8.02
CA ILE A 341 -7.45 20.10 8.88
C ILE A 341 -8.87 20.24 8.30
N GLY A 342 -9.51 19.12 7.94
CA GLY A 342 -10.83 19.10 7.32
C GLY A 342 -10.84 19.01 5.79
N SER A 343 -11.83 18.30 5.24
CA SER A 343 -11.95 18.00 3.79
C SER A 343 -11.82 19.24 2.91
N THR A 344 -12.46 20.34 3.31
CA THR A 344 -12.51 21.63 2.61
C THR A 344 -11.12 22.25 2.33
N VAL A 345 -10.07 21.82 3.03
CA VAL A 345 -8.69 22.24 2.73
C VAL A 345 -8.18 21.61 1.43
N TRP A 346 -8.62 20.38 1.14
CA TRP A 346 -8.14 19.50 0.07
C TRP A 346 -9.16 19.20 -1.04
N SER A 347 -10.45 19.53 -0.86
CA SER A 347 -11.49 19.34 -1.88
C SER A 347 -12.53 20.47 -1.89
N ASP A 348 -13.54 20.32 -2.75
CA ASP A 348 -14.80 21.08 -2.77
C ASP A 348 -15.83 20.57 -1.74
N ASP A 349 -15.46 19.62 -0.88
CA ASP A 349 -16.32 19.16 0.22
C ASP A 349 -16.33 20.18 1.37
N THR A 350 -17.40 20.95 1.43
CA THR A 350 -17.70 21.93 2.49
C THR A 350 -18.68 21.39 3.54
N GLU A 351 -19.16 20.15 3.41
CA GLU A 351 -20.25 19.60 4.24
C GLU A 351 -19.75 18.58 5.28
N THR A 352 -18.70 17.81 4.97
CA THR A 352 -18.13 16.81 5.88
C THR A 352 -17.56 17.44 7.14
N ILE A 353 -17.89 16.83 8.28
CA ILE A 353 -17.42 17.23 9.61
C ILE A 353 -16.52 16.14 10.18
N LEU A 354 -15.22 16.39 10.26
CA LEU A 354 -14.24 15.50 10.89
C LEU A 354 -14.24 15.69 12.42
N LYS A 355 -14.06 14.60 13.18
CA LYS A 355 -14.37 14.57 14.62
C LYS A 355 -13.16 14.23 15.50
N GLY A 356 -12.98 15.02 16.55
CA GLY A 356 -11.90 14.85 17.52
C GLY A 356 -10.52 15.16 16.92
N GLY A 357 -9.49 15.21 17.75
CA GLY A 357 -8.11 15.45 17.30
C GLY A 357 -7.53 16.75 17.84
N THR A 358 -6.20 16.86 17.78
CA THR A 358 -5.46 17.86 18.56
C THR A 358 -4.17 18.28 17.86
N VAL A 359 -4.03 19.57 17.55
CA VAL A 359 -2.89 20.17 16.84
C VAL A 359 -2.21 21.21 17.75
N LEU A 360 -1.05 20.87 18.31
CA LEU A 360 -0.43 21.62 19.41
C LEU A 360 1.04 22.00 19.20
N ASN A 361 1.36 23.27 19.45
CA ASN A 361 2.75 23.74 19.56
C ASN A 361 3.63 23.43 18.33
N ASN A 362 3.05 23.28 17.15
CA ASN A 362 3.80 23.13 15.90
C ASN A 362 4.34 24.51 15.47
N GLY A 363 5.50 24.51 14.80
CA GLY A 363 6.20 25.72 14.37
C GLY A 363 6.27 25.83 12.86
N LEU A 364 5.79 26.95 12.33
CA LEU A 364 5.74 27.25 10.90
C LEU A 364 6.78 28.32 10.56
N LYS A 365 7.59 28.07 9.53
CA LYS A 365 8.71 28.93 9.13
C LYS A 365 8.86 29.01 7.60
N GLY A 366 9.73 29.91 7.17
CA GLY A 366 10.20 29.98 5.77
C GLY A 366 9.50 31.07 4.98
N ARG A 367 10.09 31.44 3.84
CA ARG A 367 9.62 32.59 3.04
C ARG A 367 8.54 32.24 2.02
N TYR A 368 8.30 30.96 1.79
CA TYR A 368 7.45 30.47 0.70
C TYR A 368 6.21 29.73 1.24
N MET A 369 5.78 30.01 2.47
CA MET A 369 4.57 29.40 3.01
C MET A 369 3.35 29.98 2.27
N GLY A 370 2.39 29.14 1.94
CA GLY A 370 1.05 29.58 1.55
C GLY A 370 0.25 29.91 2.81
N PHE A 371 -0.72 29.07 3.15
CA PHE A 371 -1.42 29.15 4.43
C PHE A 371 -0.63 28.43 5.52
N GLY A 372 -0.61 28.96 6.75
CA GLY A 372 0.08 28.32 7.87
C GLY A 372 -0.71 27.12 8.42
N ILE A 373 -1.86 27.37 9.04
CA ILE A 373 -2.88 26.36 9.36
C ILE A 373 -4.20 26.75 8.72
N ALA A 374 -4.81 25.84 7.97
CA ALA A 374 -6.16 25.98 7.42
C ALA A 374 -7.09 24.93 8.05
N ALA A 375 -8.28 25.35 8.51
CA ALA A 375 -9.19 24.50 9.29
C ALA A 375 -10.68 24.76 8.98
N ALA A 376 -11.42 23.76 8.55
CA ALA A 376 -12.87 23.85 8.28
C ALA A 376 -13.55 22.47 8.43
N GLY A 377 -14.86 22.43 8.70
CA GLY A 377 -15.61 21.17 8.83
C GLY A 377 -15.15 20.32 10.02
N LEU A 378 -15.22 20.87 11.25
CA LEU A 378 -14.57 20.26 12.43
C LEU A 378 -15.48 20.22 13.66
N GLU A 379 -15.48 19.09 14.37
CA GLU A 379 -16.19 18.90 15.64
C GLU A 379 -15.27 18.35 16.75
N HIS A 380 -15.30 18.95 17.94
CA HIS A 380 -14.44 18.57 19.10
C HIS A 380 -12.91 18.62 18.89
N TRP A 381 -12.42 19.50 18.02
CA TRP A 381 -10.98 19.69 17.79
C TRP A 381 -10.31 20.63 18.80
N LYS A 382 -8.99 20.50 18.96
CA LYS A 382 -8.17 21.42 19.78
C LYS A 382 -6.92 21.89 19.03
N VAL A 383 -6.89 23.15 18.60
CA VAL A 383 -5.80 23.75 17.82
C VAL A 383 -5.17 24.91 18.61
N LYS A 384 -4.08 24.65 19.35
CA LYS A 384 -3.53 25.61 20.33
C LYS A 384 -2.00 25.64 20.45
N GLY A 385 -1.46 26.84 20.72
CA GLY A 385 -0.03 27.06 20.98
C GLY A 385 0.88 26.91 19.76
N ASN A 386 0.32 26.65 18.58
CA ASN A 386 1.06 26.68 17.32
C ASN A 386 1.53 28.11 17.04
N TRP A 387 2.69 28.26 16.41
CA TRP A 387 3.28 29.57 16.16
C TRP A 387 3.79 29.64 14.72
N ASP A 388 3.82 30.86 14.19
CA ASP A 388 4.17 31.13 12.81
C ASP A 388 5.20 32.28 12.75
N GLU A 389 6.36 31.97 12.15
CA GLU A 389 7.44 32.90 11.80
C GLU A 389 7.63 32.97 10.27
N ALA A 390 6.67 32.46 9.49
CA ALA A 390 6.74 32.36 8.05
C ALA A 390 6.37 33.67 7.35
N THR A 391 6.67 33.74 6.06
CA THR A 391 6.11 34.74 5.15
C THR A 391 5.08 34.06 4.26
N HIS A 392 3.85 34.55 4.32
CA HIS A 392 2.73 34.00 3.56
C HIS A 392 2.64 34.63 2.19
N GLN A 393 2.69 33.80 1.15
CA GLN A 393 2.60 34.20 -0.24
C GLN A 393 2.16 33.04 -1.14
N GLY A 394 1.55 33.39 -2.26
CA GLY A 394 1.09 32.45 -3.26
C GLY A 394 0.21 33.15 -4.28
N LYS A 395 0.01 32.53 -5.44
CA LYS A 395 -0.90 33.01 -6.48
C LYS A 395 -1.98 31.97 -6.71
N LYS A 396 -3.24 32.39 -6.88
CA LYS A 396 -4.30 31.50 -7.36
C LYS A 396 -3.92 30.91 -8.72
N SER A 397 -4.00 29.59 -8.84
CA SER A 397 -3.80 28.87 -10.10
C SER A 397 -5.15 28.65 -10.79
N ALA A 398 -5.13 28.11 -12.02
CA ALA A 398 -6.35 27.69 -12.71
C ALA A 398 -7.10 26.53 -12.01
N ARG A 399 -6.49 25.88 -11.01
CA ARG A 399 -7.09 24.83 -10.19
C ARG A 399 -7.88 25.39 -9.00
N CYS A 400 -7.84 26.70 -8.74
CA CYS A 400 -8.66 27.32 -7.70
C CYS A 400 -10.10 27.49 -8.18
N PHE A 401 -11.07 27.18 -7.32
CA PHE A 401 -12.48 27.46 -7.60
C PHE A 401 -12.75 28.98 -7.59
N ASP A 402 -13.73 29.40 -8.41
CA ASP A 402 -14.14 30.80 -8.53
C ASP A 402 -15.00 31.27 -7.34
N ASP A 403 -15.73 30.37 -6.68
CA ASP A 403 -16.60 30.65 -5.54
C ASP A 403 -16.59 29.47 -4.53
N PRO A 404 -16.46 29.69 -3.21
CA PRO A 404 -16.02 30.93 -2.58
C PRO A 404 -14.63 31.35 -3.04
N VAL A 405 -14.46 32.66 -3.24
CA VAL A 405 -13.17 33.27 -3.58
C VAL A 405 -12.22 33.14 -2.39
N ASN A 406 -11.34 32.13 -2.40
CA ASN A 406 -10.33 31.89 -1.35
C ASN A 406 -9.60 33.18 -0.94
N PRO A 407 -9.35 33.42 0.36
CA PRO A 407 -8.61 34.59 0.80
C PRO A 407 -7.14 34.54 0.39
N ASP A 408 -6.42 35.65 0.57
CA ASP A 408 -4.97 35.67 0.37
C ASP A 408 -4.24 34.82 1.43
N PRO A 409 -3.06 34.23 1.11
CA PRO A 409 -2.27 33.42 2.04
C PRO A 409 -2.01 34.09 3.39
N MET A 410 -2.19 33.34 4.49
CA MET A 410 -2.12 33.87 5.86
C MET A 410 -1.70 32.82 6.91
N PRO A 411 -1.29 33.23 8.13
CA PRO A 411 -0.84 32.29 9.17
C PRO A 411 -1.92 31.32 9.62
N PHE A 412 -3.11 31.81 9.97
CA PHE A 412 -4.15 31.01 10.58
C PHE A 412 -5.51 31.34 9.94
N LEU A 413 -6.07 30.37 9.23
CA LEU A 413 -7.30 30.46 8.46
C LEU A 413 -8.31 29.43 8.99
N PHE A 414 -9.55 29.85 9.21
CA PHE A 414 -10.65 28.92 9.48
C PHE A 414 -12.00 29.35 8.89
N ASN A 415 -12.93 28.40 8.77
CA ASN A 415 -14.34 28.70 8.51
C ASN A 415 -15.14 28.46 9.80
N GLU A 416 -15.48 29.54 10.51
CA GLU A 416 -16.16 29.48 11.81
C GLU A 416 -17.55 28.82 11.74
N ALA A 417 -18.27 28.98 10.62
CA ALA A 417 -19.62 28.43 10.45
C ALA A 417 -19.64 26.90 10.38
N THR A 418 -18.52 26.28 10.00
CA THR A 418 -18.35 24.83 9.90
C THR A 418 -17.67 24.21 11.13
N ILE A 419 -17.32 25.02 12.14
CA ILE A 419 -16.61 24.58 13.35
C ILE A 419 -17.59 24.45 14.53
N LYS A 420 -17.63 23.26 15.12
CA LYS A 420 -18.52 22.88 16.23
C LYS A 420 -17.70 22.46 17.44
N GLU A 421 -18.08 22.98 18.62
CA GLU A 421 -17.57 22.54 19.93
C GLU A 421 -16.04 22.34 20.01
N SER A 422 -15.28 23.18 19.30
CA SER A 422 -13.84 23.07 19.11
C SER A 422 -13.09 24.27 19.70
N GLU A 423 -11.85 24.03 20.13
CA GLU A 423 -11.01 25.01 20.81
C GLU A 423 -9.86 25.51 19.92
N PHE A 424 -9.95 26.75 19.43
CA PHE A 424 -8.87 27.41 18.68
C PHE A 424 -8.07 28.39 19.56
N GLN A 425 -6.84 28.68 19.14
CA GLN A 425 -6.02 29.78 19.65
C GLN A 425 -6.42 31.13 19.00
N PRO A 426 -6.09 32.28 19.62
CA PRO A 426 -6.22 33.57 18.97
C PRO A 426 -5.39 33.67 17.68
N GLY A 427 -5.84 34.51 16.75
CA GLY A 427 -5.13 34.82 15.50
C GLY A 427 -5.69 34.16 14.24
N PHE A 428 -6.59 33.19 14.38
CA PHE A 428 -7.37 32.65 13.25
C PHE A 428 -8.30 33.72 12.64
N GLN A 429 -8.31 33.82 11.31
CA GLN A 429 -9.20 34.72 10.56
C GLN A 429 -10.32 33.91 9.89
N ASN A 430 -11.56 34.35 10.06
CA ASN A 430 -12.76 33.68 9.56
C ASN A 430 -13.00 34.04 8.08
N HIS A 431 -13.01 33.04 7.21
CA HIS A 431 -13.38 33.16 5.81
C HIS A 431 -14.08 31.89 5.32
N ASP A 432 -14.98 32.06 4.35
CA ASP A 432 -15.36 30.96 3.47
C ASP A 432 -14.22 30.69 2.48
N PHE A 433 -13.85 29.42 2.33
CA PHE A 433 -12.79 28.94 1.46
C PHE A 433 -13.07 27.49 1.07
N GLN A 434 -12.44 27.02 -0.01
CA GLN A 434 -12.37 25.61 -0.38
C GLN A 434 -11.12 25.32 -1.22
N TYR A 435 -10.58 24.10 -1.13
CA TYR A 435 -9.40 23.65 -1.89
C TYR A 435 -8.22 24.64 -1.83
N VAL A 436 -7.85 25.13 -0.64
CA VAL A 436 -6.81 26.18 -0.49
C VAL A 436 -5.40 25.73 -0.92
N VAL A 437 -5.17 24.43 -1.09
CA VAL A 437 -3.98 23.85 -1.76
C VAL A 437 -3.91 24.13 -3.27
N CYS A 438 -4.89 24.86 -3.83
CA CYS A 438 -4.92 25.27 -5.23
C CYS A 438 -3.89 26.36 -5.60
N ILE A 439 -3.33 27.09 -4.64
CA ILE A 439 -2.39 28.18 -4.91
C ILE A 439 -1.02 27.66 -5.37
N ASP A 440 -0.31 28.42 -6.22
CA ASP A 440 1.07 28.13 -6.60
C ASP A 440 2.05 29.08 -5.91
N GLY A 441 3.28 28.61 -5.69
CA GLY A 441 4.35 29.40 -5.09
C GLY A 441 4.75 30.60 -5.96
N LEU A 442 5.07 31.73 -5.31
CA LEU A 442 5.64 32.87 -6.03
C LEU A 442 7.12 32.63 -6.32
N TYR A 443 7.42 32.32 -7.59
CA TYR A 443 8.77 32.11 -8.09
C TYR A 443 9.22 33.29 -8.95
N ASP A 444 10.42 33.80 -8.66
CA ASP A 444 11.08 34.83 -9.46
C ASP A 444 12.14 34.21 -10.39
N LYS A 445 12.76 35.04 -11.23
CA LYS A 445 13.83 34.60 -12.16
C LYS A 445 15.11 34.13 -11.45
N SER A 446 15.26 34.35 -10.14
CA SER A 446 16.40 33.90 -9.34
C SER A 446 16.19 32.53 -8.68
N ASN A 447 14.92 32.12 -8.50
CA ASN A 447 14.54 30.79 -7.99
C ASN A 447 13.42 30.14 -8.84
N PRO A 448 13.63 29.94 -10.17
CA PRO A 448 12.63 29.29 -11.02
C PRO A 448 12.31 27.89 -10.52
N PRO A 449 11.11 27.34 -10.81
CA PRO A 449 10.77 25.94 -10.52
C PRO A 449 11.86 24.99 -11.04
N LYS A 450 12.20 23.97 -10.25
CA LYS A 450 13.21 22.96 -10.61
C LYS A 450 12.47 21.70 -11.03
N HIS A 451 12.03 21.69 -12.28
CA HIS A 451 11.46 20.49 -12.91
C HIS A 451 12.48 19.35 -12.92
N ASP A 452 13.77 19.67 -13.06
CA ASP A 452 14.87 18.72 -12.85
C ASP A 452 15.32 18.67 -11.38
N LEU A 453 15.12 17.53 -10.72
CA LEU A 453 15.81 17.18 -9.48
C LEU A 453 17.33 17.20 -9.72
N PRO A 454 18.14 17.97 -8.98
CA PRO A 454 19.59 17.96 -9.16
C PRO A 454 20.15 16.53 -9.03
N PRO A 455 21.13 16.14 -9.87
CA PRO A 455 21.79 14.85 -9.74
C PRO A 455 22.47 14.77 -8.37
N LEU A 456 22.26 13.66 -7.65
CA LEU A 456 22.97 13.43 -6.40
C LEU A 456 24.44 13.10 -6.71
N PRO A 457 25.38 13.29 -5.76
CA PRO A 457 26.81 13.07 -6.03
C PRO A 457 27.17 11.66 -6.54
N HIS A 458 26.34 10.65 -6.25
CA HIS A 458 26.47 9.27 -6.75
C HIS A 458 25.78 8.99 -8.10
N ASP A 459 25.06 9.97 -8.67
CA ASP A 459 24.42 9.86 -10.00
C ASP A 459 25.37 10.31 -11.14
N ILE A 460 26.57 10.81 -10.82
CA ILE A 460 27.45 11.55 -11.76
C ILE A 460 28.26 10.65 -12.70
N ASP A 461 28.49 9.38 -12.35
CA ASP A 461 29.46 8.51 -13.07
C ASP A 461 28.94 7.84 -14.36
N ASN A 462 27.66 7.96 -14.72
CA ASN A 462 27.09 7.31 -15.92
C ASN A 462 26.89 8.28 -17.10
N ASN A 463 27.98 8.66 -17.76
CA ASN A 463 27.92 9.46 -19.01
C ASN A 463 27.24 8.73 -20.18
N GLU A 464 27.18 7.40 -20.17
CA GLU A 464 26.47 6.60 -21.18
C GLU A 464 24.94 6.82 -21.14
N ALA A 465 24.36 7.08 -19.95
CA ALA A 465 22.93 7.30 -19.80
C ALA A 465 22.46 8.61 -20.44
N LYS A 466 23.32 9.63 -20.52
CA LYS A 466 23.02 10.90 -21.19
C LYS A 466 22.93 10.78 -22.72
N GLN A 467 23.41 9.70 -23.31
CA GLN A 467 23.34 9.44 -24.76
C GLN A 467 22.16 8.56 -25.16
N GLN A 468 21.43 7.98 -24.20
CA GLN A 468 20.27 7.11 -24.46
C GLN A 468 18.93 7.69 -23.96
N ALA A 469 18.95 8.81 -23.24
CA ALA A 469 17.74 9.54 -22.87
C ALA A 469 17.17 10.30 -24.08
N ILE A 470 16.18 9.70 -24.75
CA ILE A 470 15.41 10.38 -25.80
C ILE A 470 14.62 11.53 -25.15
N PRO A 471 14.70 12.78 -25.65
CA PRO A 471 13.96 13.90 -25.09
C PRO A 471 12.43 13.65 -25.08
N PRO A 472 11.69 14.10 -24.05
CA PRO A 472 10.23 13.88 -23.97
C PRO A 472 9.45 14.35 -25.21
N LYS A 473 9.91 15.43 -25.87
CA LYS A 473 9.31 15.93 -27.13
C LYS A 473 9.45 14.95 -28.29
N GLU A 474 10.60 14.28 -28.42
CA GLU A 474 10.80 13.29 -29.50
C GLU A 474 9.97 12.03 -29.27
N ILE A 475 9.78 11.62 -28.00
CA ILE A 475 8.87 10.52 -27.64
C ILE A 475 7.41 10.89 -27.99
N HIS A 476 7.00 12.12 -27.71
CA HIS A 476 5.66 12.61 -28.03
C HIS A 476 5.42 12.68 -29.56
N GLU A 477 6.36 13.24 -30.33
CA GLU A 477 6.27 13.28 -31.79
C GLU A 477 6.30 11.88 -32.44
N GLN A 478 7.07 10.94 -31.88
CA GLN A 478 7.07 9.54 -32.35
C GLN A 478 5.73 8.86 -32.05
N ARG A 479 5.13 9.07 -30.87
CA ARG A 479 3.80 8.52 -30.56
C ARG A 479 2.70 9.11 -31.45
N GLN A 480 2.67 10.43 -31.67
CA GLN A 480 1.69 11.04 -32.59
C GLN A 480 1.77 10.47 -34.01
N LYS A 481 2.99 10.15 -34.50
CA LYS A 481 3.19 9.48 -35.80
C LYS A 481 2.67 8.05 -35.82
N VAL A 482 2.88 7.29 -34.73
CA VAL A 482 2.37 5.91 -34.60
C VAL A 482 0.85 5.88 -34.47
N GLU A 483 0.25 6.74 -33.65
CA GLU A 483 -1.21 6.85 -33.50
C GLU A 483 -1.90 7.28 -34.79
N LYS A 484 -1.26 8.16 -35.58
CA LYS A 484 -1.75 8.54 -36.90
C LYS A 484 -1.69 7.38 -37.89
N ALA A 485 -0.58 6.64 -37.93
CA ALA A 485 -0.44 5.45 -38.78
C ALA A 485 -1.43 4.33 -38.40
N GLN A 486 -1.70 4.15 -37.10
CA GLN A 486 -2.69 3.19 -36.61
C GLN A 486 -4.11 3.56 -37.06
N LYS A 487 -4.50 4.84 -36.89
CA LYS A 487 -5.81 5.35 -37.36
C LYS A 487 -5.98 5.28 -38.88
N GLU A 488 -4.90 5.40 -39.64
CA GLU A 488 -4.92 5.21 -41.10
C GLU A 488 -5.11 3.72 -41.47
N GLN A 489 -4.45 2.78 -40.76
CA GLN A 489 -4.67 1.34 -40.96
C GLN A 489 -6.06 0.85 -40.54
N ASP A 490 -6.59 1.34 -39.42
CA ASP A 490 -7.93 0.97 -38.94
C ASP A 490 -9.03 1.47 -39.89
N HIS A 491 -8.78 2.58 -40.61
CA HIS A 491 -9.67 3.08 -41.66
C HIS A 491 -9.64 2.23 -42.95
N GLU A 492 -8.47 1.71 -43.36
CA GLU A 492 -8.35 0.80 -44.50
C GLU A 492 -9.01 -0.57 -44.21
N ALA A 493 -8.87 -1.07 -42.99
CA ALA A 493 -9.51 -2.33 -42.56
C ALA A 493 -11.05 -2.27 -42.60
N ALA A 494 -11.64 -1.08 -42.40
CA ALA A 494 -13.10 -0.89 -42.38
C ALA A 494 -13.78 -0.86 -43.76
N GLN A 495 -13.03 -0.84 -44.88
CA GLN A 495 -13.59 -0.74 -46.24
C GLN A 495 -13.31 -1.97 -47.14
N GLY A 496 -12.56 -2.96 -46.66
CA GLY A 496 -12.10 -4.11 -47.45
C GLY A 496 -12.99 -5.36 -47.41
N GLY A 497 -14.23 -5.32 -47.92
CA GLY A 497 -15.15 -6.46 -47.85
C GLY A 497 -16.18 -6.58 -48.99
N GLY A 498 -15.75 -6.87 -50.23
CA GLY A 498 -16.69 -7.04 -51.36
C GLY A 498 -16.08 -7.50 -52.69
N THR A 499 -16.06 -8.82 -52.91
CA THR A 499 -16.05 -9.58 -54.18
C THR A 499 -15.75 -8.92 -55.55
N GLY A 500 -14.91 -9.62 -56.34
CA GLY A 500 -15.13 -9.81 -57.79
C GLY A 500 -14.32 -8.89 -58.71
N GLY A 501 -13.62 -9.47 -59.69
CA GLY A 501 -12.76 -8.71 -60.60
C GLY A 501 -13.43 -8.36 -61.93
N ASP A 502 -13.00 -7.26 -62.54
CA ASP A 502 -12.40 -7.29 -63.88
C ASP A 502 -11.57 -6.01 -64.16
N LYS A 503 -10.74 -6.07 -65.21
CA LYS A 503 -9.83 -5.00 -65.71
C LYS A 503 -10.49 -4.17 -66.84
N PRO A 504 -9.89 -3.07 -67.35
CA PRO A 504 -9.06 -2.02 -66.74
C PRO A 504 -9.45 -0.58 -67.26
N GLU A 505 -8.49 0.36 -67.19
CA GLU A 505 -8.27 1.54 -68.07
C GLU A 505 -8.89 2.94 -67.79
N SER A 506 -7.98 3.83 -67.35
CA SER A 506 -7.67 5.14 -67.97
C SER A 506 -8.41 6.45 -67.58
N ALA A 507 -7.55 7.46 -67.33
CA ALA A 507 -7.61 8.86 -67.79
C ALA A 507 -8.47 9.95 -67.09
N GLN A 508 -7.72 10.96 -66.62
CA GLN A 508 -7.90 12.42 -66.77
C GLN A 508 -8.98 13.22 -66.01
N GLU A 509 -8.46 14.21 -65.26
CA GLU A 509 -8.79 15.66 -65.27
C GLU A 509 -10.26 16.14 -65.30
N GLY A 510 -10.60 17.11 -64.42
CA GLY A 510 -11.56 18.17 -64.80
C GLY A 510 -12.51 18.74 -63.73
N GLU A 511 -12.07 19.80 -63.05
CA GLU A 511 -12.77 21.10 -62.94
C GLU A 511 -14.23 21.24 -62.36
N LYS A 512 -14.31 21.92 -61.20
CA LYS A 512 -15.24 22.98 -60.70
C LYS A 512 -16.75 23.05 -61.04
N ARG A 513 -17.47 23.66 -60.06
CA ARG A 513 -18.85 24.25 -60.06
C ARG A 513 -20.00 23.22 -59.96
N ASP A 514 -21.18 23.55 -59.44
CA ASP A 514 -21.67 24.76 -58.75
C ASP A 514 -22.71 24.38 -57.65
N SER A 515 -23.22 25.37 -56.93
CA SER A 515 -24.36 25.24 -56.00
C SER A 515 -25.67 24.78 -56.66
N THR A 516 -26.47 23.99 -55.94
CA THR A 516 -27.88 24.35 -55.63
C THR A 516 -28.42 23.55 -54.45
N GLU A 517 -29.26 24.20 -53.65
CA GLU A 517 -30.17 23.56 -52.70
C GLU A 517 -31.27 22.80 -53.47
N ASP A 518 -31.74 21.68 -52.93
CA ASP A 518 -33.16 21.36 -53.06
C ASP A 518 -33.65 20.56 -51.84
N SER A 519 -34.84 20.90 -51.36
CA SER A 519 -35.54 20.26 -50.25
C SER A 519 -36.19 18.94 -50.67
N VAL A 520 -36.44 18.00 -49.74
CA VAL A 520 -37.73 17.27 -49.66
C VAL A 520 -37.85 16.40 -48.39
N GLU A 521 -38.99 16.62 -47.71
CA GLU A 521 -39.82 15.72 -46.90
C GLU A 521 -39.24 14.91 -45.71
N GLU A 522 -39.83 15.20 -44.54
CA GLU A 522 -39.94 14.29 -43.40
C GLU A 522 -40.90 13.14 -43.77
N ASP A 523 -40.54 11.89 -43.45
CA ASP A 523 -41.44 10.73 -43.54
C ASP A 523 -41.40 9.97 -42.21
N GLU A 524 -42.45 10.13 -41.40
CA GLU A 524 -42.56 9.50 -40.08
C GLU A 524 -42.62 7.97 -40.20
N LYS A 525 -41.73 7.24 -39.52
CA LYS A 525 -41.86 5.79 -39.31
C LYS A 525 -41.67 5.38 -37.86
N GLU A 526 -42.82 5.09 -37.25
CA GLU A 526 -43.09 4.18 -36.12
C GLU A 526 -41.94 3.86 -35.15
N ILE A 527 -42.04 4.46 -33.96
CA ILE A 527 -41.33 4.02 -32.76
C ILE A 527 -41.84 2.62 -32.35
N PRO A 528 -40.99 1.57 -32.29
CA PRO A 528 -41.38 0.30 -31.69
C PRO A 528 -41.62 0.48 -30.18
N ALA A 529 -42.71 -0.09 -29.68
CA ALA A 529 -43.15 0.09 -28.30
C ALA A 529 -42.09 -0.30 -27.26
N ALA A 530 -42.15 0.36 -26.10
CA ALA A 530 -41.26 0.13 -24.97
C ALA A 530 -41.21 -1.35 -24.58
N VAL A 531 -39.98 -1.88 -24.47
CA VAL A 531 -39.74 -3.18 -23.84
C VAL A 531 -39.94 -3.00 -22.34
N GLU A 532 -41.06 -3.47 -21.81
CA GLU A 532 -41.22 -3.68 -20.37
C GLU A 532 -40.16 -4.69 -19.89
N VAL A 533 -39.12 -4.19 -19.21
CA VAL A 533 -38.15 -5.04 -18.53
C VAL A 533 -38.82 -5.60 -17.29
N SER A 534 -39.04 -6.91 -17.26
CA SER A 534 -39.58 -7.59 -16.08
C SER A 534 -38.55 -7.61 -14.94
N PRO A 535 -38.99 -7.55 -13.66
CA PRO A 535 -38.08 -7.51 -12.53
C PRO A 535 -37.56 -8.92 -12.22
N ALA A 536 -36.53 -9.35 -12.95
CA ALA A 536 -35.67 -10.46 -12.59
C ALA A 536 -34.31 -9.89 -12.15
N GLY A 537 -34.02 -9.97 -10.84
CA GLY A 537 -32.77 -9.48 -10.28
C GLY A 537 -31.55 -10.19 -10.89
N PHE A 538 -30.41 -9.50 -10.87
CA PHE A 538 -29.13 -10.13 -11.19
C PHE A 538 -28.90 -11.30 -10.24
N SER A 539 -28.54 -12.47 -10.79
CA SER A 539 -28.00 -13.55 -9.98
C SER A 539 -26.84 -14.25 -10.67
N THR A 540 -25.70 -14.21 -10.00
CA THR A 540 -24.42 -14.83 -10.35
C THR A 540 -24.24 -16.20 -9.69
N GLY A 541 -25.17 -16.59 -8.80
CA GLY A 541 -25.09 -17.82 -8.01
C GLY A 541 -24.22 -17.72 -6.76
N SER A 542 -23.73 -16.52 -6.44
CA SER A 542 -23.01 -16.21 -5.21
C SER A 542 -23.71 -15.05 -4.51
N GLU A 543 -24.28 -15.31 -3.33
CA GLU A 543 -24.99 -14.31 -2.51
C GLU A 543 -24.16 -13.03 -2.29
N VAL A 544 -22.86 -13.18 -2.03
CA VAL A 544 -21.93 -12.05 -1.81
C VAL A 544 -21.69 -11.23 -3.07
N MET A 545 -21.62 -11.84 -4.26
CA MET A 545 -21.43 -11.11 -5.51
C MET A 545 -22.74 -10.46 -5.98
N ASP A 546 -23.88 -11.08 -5.70
CA ASP A 546 -25.20 -10.53 -5.97
C ASP A 546 -25.44 -9.30 -5.08
N ASP A 547 -25.12 -9.36 -3.78
CA ASP A 547 -25.14 -8.21 -2.86
C ASP A 547 -24.22 -7.06 -3.33
N ILE A 548 -23.00 -7.36 -3.80
CA ILE A 548 -22.04 -6.35 -4.30
C ILE A 548 -22.57 -5.68 -5.57
N LEU A 549 -23.15 -6.44 -6.49
CA LEU A 549 -23.74 -5.91 -7.73
C LEU A 549 -25.01 -5.10 -7.43
N GLU A 550 -25.85 -5.53 -6.49
CA GLU A 550 -27.03 -4.79 -6.04
C GLU A 550 -26.63 -3.47 -5.35
N HIS A 551 -25.63 -3.48 -4.45
CA HIS A 551 -25.08 -2.24 -3.88
C HIS A 551 -24.43 -1.32 -4.92
N SER A 552 -23.74 -1.88 -5.92
CA SER A 552 -23.16 -1.08 -7.01
C SER A 552 -24.25 -0.46 -7.89
N GLN A 553 -25.34 -1.19 -8.16
CA GLN A 553 -26.48 -0.70 -8.92
C GLN A 553 -27.25 0.37 -8.12
N GLN A 554 -27.44 0.16 -6.82
CA GLN A 554 -28.09 1.11 -5.91
C GLN A 554 -27.33 2.45 -5.87
N ARG A 555 -26.00 2.42 -5.69
CA ARG A 555 -25.15 3.62 -5.74
C ARG A 555 -25.17 4.32 -7.10
N MET A 556 -25.28 3.55 -8.19
CA MET A 556 -25.40 4.10 -9.55
C MET A 556 -26.74 4.82 -9.76
N LEU A 557 -27.85 4.24 -9.27
CA LEU A 557 -29.17 4.88 -9.29
C LEU A 557 -29.20 6.14 -8.42
N GLU A 558 -28.58 6.12 -7.23
CA GLU A 558 -28.42 7.29 -6.37
C GLU A 558 -27.59 8.40 -7.03
N ALA A 559 -26.53 8.05 -7.76
CA ALA A 559 -25.75 9.01 -8.54
C ALA A 559 -26.54 9.63 -9.70
N ILE A 560 -27.38 8.85 -10.38
CA ILE A 560 -28.30 9.33 -11.43
C ILE A 560 -29.38 10.25 -10.84
N ASP A 561 -29.92 9.92 -9.66
CA ASP A 561 -30.92 10.74 -8.96
C ASP A 561 -30.31 12.06 -8.46
N HIS A 562 -29.05 12.04 -7.98
CA HIS A 562 -28.27 13.25 -7.69
C HIS A 562 -27.99 14.10 -8.94
N LEU A 563 -27.77 13.47 -10.10
CA LEU A 563 -27.62 14.19 -11.37
C LEU A 563 -28.95 14.85 -11.78
N HIS A 564 -30.07 14.13 -11.73
CA HIS A 564 -31.40 14.69 -12.02
C HIS A 564 -31.73 15.87 -11.12
N ARG A 565 -31.49 15.77 -9.80
CA ARG A 565 -31.69 16.89 -8.88
C ARG A 565 -30.82 18.10 -9.22
N ARG A 566 -29.57 17.91 -9.65
CA ARG A 566 -28.71 19.02 -10.12
C ARG A 566 -29.23 19.63 -11.43
N VAL A 567 -29.77 18.84 -12.35
CA VAL A 567 -30.41 19.32 -13.59
C VAL A 567 -31.70 20.09 -13.28
N ASP A 568 -32.54 19.60 -12.36
CA ASP A 568 -33.76 20.30 -11.91
C ASP A 568 -33.45 21.62 -11.20
N ILE A 569 -32.40 21.67 -10.37
CA ILE A 569 -31.91 22.92 -9.77
C ILE A 569 -31.49 23.92 -10.85
N LEU A 570 -30.70 23.48 -11.85
CA LEU A 570 -30.29 24.32 -12.97
C LEU A 570 -31.49 24.79 -13.83
N ALA A 571 -32.47 23.92 -14.08
CA ALA A 571 -33.69 24.27 -14.82
C ALA A 571 -34.60 25.23 -14.03
N SER A 572 -34.71 25.07 -12.70
CA SER A 572 -35.50 25.93 -11.83
C SER A 572 -34.97 27.38 -11.78
N ASN A 573 -33.66 27.55 -11.93
CA ASN A 573 -33.00 28.86 -12.03
C ASN A 573 -33.26 29.59 -13.37
N VAL A 574 -33.98 28.97 -14.33
CA VAL A 574 -34.27 29.52 -15.67
C VAL A 574 -35.78 29.85 -15.85
N ALA A 575 -36.60 29.80 -14.78
CA ALA A 575 -38.02 30.13 -14.86
C ALA A 575 -38.31 31.63 -15.16
N PRO A 576 -39.33 31.97 -15.98
CA PRO A 576 -39.37 33.26 -16.67
C PRO A 576 -40.00 34.43 -15.89
N ARG A 577 -39.45 35.63 -16.09
CA ARG A 577 -40.09 36.90 -15.67
C ARG A 577 -41.40 37.16 -16.42
N LYS A 578 -42.44 37.61 -15.71
CA LYS A 578 -43.78 37.88 -16.27
C LYS A 578 -43.82 39.10 -17.21
N LYS A 579 -44.37 38.86 -18.41
CA LYS A 579 -45.06 39.77 -19.37
C LYS A 579 -44.76 41.28 -19.27
N GLY A 580 -44.09 41.81 -20.30
CA GLY A 580 -44.00 43.26 -20.54
C GLY A 580 -43.47 43.65 -21.93
N ASN A 581 -44.38 43.71 -22.92
CA ASN A 581 -44.21 44.35 -24.24
C ASN A 581 -43.36 43.63 -25.33
N LYS A 582 -43.55 44.07 -26.58
CA LYS A 582 -43.20 43.33 -27.82
C LYS A 582 -41.79 43.60 -28.37
N GLY A 583 -41.20 42.58 -29.00
CA GLY A 583 -40.29 42.71 -30.14
C GLY A 583 -38.79 42.67 -29.81
N GLY A 584 -38.14 41.54 -30.10
CA GLY A 584 -36.69 41.33 -30.01
C GLY A 584 -36.37 39.86 -30.25
N GLY A 585 -35.37 39.57 -31.09
CA GLY A 585 -35.07 38.20 -31.53
C GLY A 585 -34.47 37.30 -30.44
N ILE A 586 -34.61 35.98 -30.64
CA ILE A 586 -33.89 34.98 -29.85
C ILE A 586 -32.42 35.04 -30.26
N GLY A 587 -31.54 35.44 -29.34
CA GLY A 587 -30.11 35.55 -29.58
C GLY A 587 -29.30 35.40 -28.30
N ASN A 588 -28.25 34.58 -28.37
CA ASN A 588 -27.27 34.25 -27.34
C ASN A 588 -27.82 33.56 -26.07
N LEU A 589 -27.65 32.24 -26.01
CA LEU A 589 -27.27 31.61 -24.74
C LEU A 589 -25.87 32.11 -24.32
N ASP A 590 -25.65 32.19 -23.02
CA ASP A 590 -24.38 32.58 -22.42
C ASP A 590 -23.28 31.53 -22.76
N PRO A 591 -22.08 31.92 -23.25
CA PRO A 591 -20.98 30.98 -23.50
C PRO A 591 -20.51 30.21 -22.24
N ALA A 592 -20.81 30.71 -21.04
CA ALA A 592 -20.63 29.93 -19.81
C ALA A 592 -21.55 28.69 -19.80
N ILE A 593 -22.80 28.82 -20.24
CA ILE A 593 -23.77 27.72 -20.22
C ILE A 593 -23.41 26.67 -21.28
N SER A 594 -22.97 27.07 -22.48
CA SER A 594 -22.54 26.11 -23.51
C SER A 594 -21.31 25.31 -23.09
N THR A 595 -20.32 25.95 -22.46
CA THR A 595 -19.12 25.27 -21.96
C THR A 595 -19.42 24.36 -20.76
N HIS A 596 -20.39 24.70 -19.90
CA HIS A 596 -20.89 23.79 -18.87
C HIS A 596 -21.67 22.60 -19.47
N LEU A 597 -22.45 22.80 -20.52
CA LEU A 597 -23.18 21.73 -21.23
C LEU A 597 -22.21 20.77 -21.93
N GLU A 598 -21.16 21.27 -22.59
CA GLU A 598 -20.09 20.44 -23.16
C GLU A 598 -19.33 19.66 -22.07
N LYS A 599 -18.99 20.29 -20.94
CA LYS A 599 -18.37 19.60 -19.79
C LYS A 599 -19.26 18.50 -19.23
N LEU A 600 -20.58 18.71 -19.19
CA LEU A 600 -21.54 17.72 -18.71
C LEU A 600 -21.70 16.57 -19.73
N GLN A 601 -21.78 16.88 -21.02
CA GLN A 601 -21.83 15.88 -22.10
C GLN A 601 -20.57 14.99 -22.11
N ARG A 602 -19.37 15.57 -22.00
CA ARG A 602 -18.12 14.79 -21.90
C ARG A 602 -18.05 13.93 -20.63
N ARG A 603 -18.65 14.37 -19.51
CA ARG A 603 -18.79 13.55 -18.29
C ARG A 603 -19.77 12.39 -18.47
N VAL A 604 -20.85 12.58 -19.23
CA VAL A 604 -21.79 11.50 -19.58
C VAL A 604 -21.13 10.49 -20.53
N GLU A 605 -20.45 10.95 -21.59
CA GLU A 605 -19.67 10.08 -22.49
C GLU A 605 -18.58 9.30 -21.74
N HIS A 606 -17.92 9.92 -20.76
CA HIS A 606 -16.95 9.26 -19.89
C HIS A 606 -17.62 8.22 -18.95
N LEU A 607 -18.79 8.53 -18.38
CA LEU A 607 -19.56 7.58 -17.58
C LEU A 607 -20.02 6.36 -18.41
N GLU A 608 -20.49 6.55 -19.65
CA GLU A 608 -20.81 5.45 -20.57
C GLU A 608 -19.57 4.61 -20.94
N THR A 609 -18.41 5.26 -21.09
CA THR A 609 -17.14 4.57 -21.36
C THR A 609 -16.67 3.78 -20.14
N SER A 610 -16.81 4.34 -18.93
CA SER A 610 -16.55 3.65 -17.66
C SER A 610 -17.53 2.51 -17.43
N GLN A 611 -18.81 2.66 -17.81
CA GLN A 611 -19.82 1.60 -17.75
C GLN A 611 -19.41 0.42 -18.66
N LYS A 612 -18.98 0.70 -19.90
CA LYS A 612 -18.45 -0.33 -20.81
C LYS A 612 -17.23 -1.04 -20.23
N GLY A 613 -16.26 -0.28 -19.70
CA GLY A 613 -15.07 -0.85 -19.04
C GLY A 613 -15.40 -1.74 -17.84
N LEU A 614 -16.37 -1.36 -17.01
CA LEU A 614 -16.87 -2.18 -15.90
C LEU A 614 -17.60 -3.45 -16.41
N LEU A 615 -18.35 -3.35 -17.49
CA LEU A 615 -19.06 -4.49 -18.11
C LEU A 615 -18.07 -5.49 -18.73
N GLU A 616 -17.05 -5.00 -19.43
CA GLU A 616 -15.96 -5.82 -19.97
C GLU A 616 -15.14 -6.47 -18.84
N SER A 617 -14.86 -5.72 -17.77
CA SER A 617 -14.18 -6.24 -16.57
C SER A 617 -15.01 -7.32 -15.87
N ALA A 618 -16.33 -7.14 -15.73
CA ALA A 618 -17.22 -8.14 -15.17
C ALA A 618 -17.33 -9.40 -16.05
N LEU A 619 -17.32 -9.24 -17.38
CA LEU A 619 -17.26 -10.37 -18.32
C LEU A 619 -15.92 -11.11 -18.25
N ALA A 620 -14.80 -10.40 -18.09
CA ALA A 620 -13.47 -10.98 -17.89
C ALA A 620 -13.33 -11.68 -16.53
N MET A 621 -13.92 -11.12 -15.46
CA MET A 621 -14.01 -11.81 -14.16
C MET A 621 -14.87 -13.07 -14.28
N ARG A 622 -16.01 -13.02 -14.98
CA ARG A 622 -16.87 -14.18 -15.20
C ARG A 622 -16.14 -15.31 -15.94
N SER A 623 -15.40 -15.02 -17.00
CA SER A 623 -14.62 -16.05 -17.71
C SER A 623 -13.48 -16.59 -16.86
N SER A 624 -12.82 -15.74 -16.07
CA SER A 624 -11.76 -16.14 -15.13
C SER A 624 -12.28 -17.04 -14.00
N VAL A 625 -13.45 -16.74 -13.43
CA VAL A 625 -14.10 -17.56 -12.40
C VAL A 625 -14.57 -18.90 -12.98
N GLN A 626 -15.08 -18.93 -14.22
CA GLN A 626 -15.43 -20.18 -14.90
C GLN A 626 -14.20 -21.04 -15.20
N LEU A 627 -13.07 -20.43 -15.56
CA LEU A 627 -11.79 -21.13 -15.73
C LEU A 627 -11.31 -21.70 -14.39
N TRP A 628 -11.39 -20.92 -13.31
CA TRP A 628 -10.99 -21.34 -11.98
C TRP A 628 -11.85 -22.46 -11.41
N ASP A 629 -13.17 -22.45 -11.66
CA ASP A 629 -14.08 -23.55 -11.28
C ASP A 629 -13.74 -24.85 -12.04
N GLN A 630 -13.39 -24.76 -13.33
CA GLN A 630 -12.89 -25.91 -14.10
C GLN A 630 -11.54 -26.42 -13.58
N GLU A 631 -10.61 -25.54 -13.23
CA GLU A 631 -9.33 -25.92 -12.62
C GLU A 631 -9.54 -26.58 -11.25
N MET A 632 -10.40 -26.03 -10.39
CA MET A 632 -10.72 -26.61 -9.08
C MET A 632 -11.43 -27.96 -9.19
N ALA A 633 -12.30 -28.15 -10.19
CA ALA A 633 -12.87 -29.47 -10.50
C ALA A 633 -11.77 -30.48 -10.89
N SER A 634 -10.82 -30.09 -11.75
CA SER A 634 -9.71 -30.95 -12.17
C SER A 634 -8.76 -31.31 -11.01
N VAL A 635 -8.53 -30.39 -10.07
CA VAL A 635 -7.76 -30.63 -8.84
C VAL A 635 -8.52 -31.60 -7.92
N GLY A 636 -9.86 -31.51 -7.87
CA GLY A 636 -10.71 -32.45 -7.13
C GLY A 636 -10.62 -33.88 -7.67
N GLU A 637 -10.67 -34.05 -8.99
CA GLU A 637 -10.48 -35.36 -9.65
C GLU A 637 -9.06 -35.92 -9.39
N TRP A 638 -8.01 -35.09 -9.54
CA TRP A 638 -6.63 -35.49 -9.26
C TRP A 638 -6.39 -35.91 -7.80
N GLN A 639 -6.99 -35.19 -6.84
CA GLN A 639 -6.94 -35.59 -5.42
C GLN A 639 -7.63 -36.93 -5.19
N TYR A 640 -8.73 -37.21 -5.88
CA TYR A 640 -9.46 -38.47 -5.76
C TYR A 640 -8.67 -39.65 -6.35
N ASP A 641 -8.02 -39.45 -7.50
CA ASP A 641 -7.14 -40.45 -8.13
C ASP A 641 -5.90 -40.77 -7.29
N ILE A 642 -5.28 -39.76 -6.65
CA ILE A 642 -4.18 -40.00 -5.70
C ILE A 642 -4.65 -40.79 -4.48
N LEU A 643 -5.82 -40.47 -3.94
CA LEU A 643 -6.38 -41.23 -2.81
C LEU A 643 -6.69 -42.69 -3.20
N LEU A 644 -7.07 -42.95 -4.45
CA LEU A 644 -7.24 -44.29 -5.00
C LEU A 644 -5.90 -45.03 -5.19
N ASP A 645 -4.88 -44.39 -5.77
CA ASP A 645 -3.55 -45.00 -5.95
C ASP A 645 -2.85 -45.29 -4.61
N VAL A 646 -2.91 -44.36 -3.65
CA VAL A 646 -2.40 -44.57 -2.28
C VAL A 646 -3.13 -45.73 -1.61
N ARG A 647 -4.47 -45.81 -1.73
CA ARG A 647 -5.24 -46.94 -1.20
C ARG A 647 -4.85 -48.26 -1.86
N HIS A 648 -4.69 -48.29 -3.18
CA HIS A 648 -4.32 -49.49 -3.93
C HIS A 648 -2.90 -49.98 -3.58
N LYS A 649 -1.94 -49.06 -3.40
CA LYS A 649 -0.58 -49.38 -2.91
C LYS A 649 -0.57 -49.89 -1.47
N LEU A 650 -1.42 -49.36 -0.59
CA LEU A 650 -1.61 -49.88 0.76
C LEU A 650 -2.20 -51.30 0.74
N ASP A 651 -3.20 -51.56 -0.10
CA ASP A 651 -3.81 -52.89 -0.24
C ASP A 651 -2.81 -53.93 -0.79
N LEU A 652 -1.97 -53.54 -1.76
CA LEU A 652 -0.87 -54.36 -2.26
C LEU A 652 0.19 -54.66 -1.19
N HIS A 653 0.56 -53.68 -0.36
CA HIS A 653 1.50 -53.91 0.75
C HIS A 653 0.90 -54.74 1.90
N LEU A 654 -0.41 -54.71 2.10
CA LEU A 654 -1.10 -55.51 3.11
C LEU A 654 -1.36 -56.97 2.66
N THR A 655 -1.35 -57.23 1.36
CA THR A 655 -1.61 -58.57 0.79
C THR A 655 -0.35 -59.39 0.49
N HIS A 656 0.84 -58.79 0.53
CA HIS A 656 2.13 -59.49 0.36
C HIS A 656 3.13 -59.16 1.50
N PRO A 657 3.10 -59.89 2.62
CA PRO A 657 4.19 -59.89 3.59
C PRO A 657 5.35 -60.73 3.05
N ASP A 658 6.26 -60.10 2.30
CA ASP A 658 7.47 -60.76 1.82
C ASP A 658 8.37 -61.17 2.99
N SER A 659 8.35 -62.47 3.29
CA SER A 659 9.32 -63.13 4.13
C SER A 659 10.71 -63.07 3.50
N LEU A 660 11.64 -62.31 4.09
CA LEU A 660 13.09 -62.53 3.93
C LEU A 660 13.90 -61.79 5.01
N HIS A 661 14.93 -62.47 5.54
CA HIS A 661 15.94 -61.98 6.49
C HIS A 661 15.48 -61.54 7.90
N LEU A 662 15.37 -62.53 8.81
CA LEU A 662 16.01 -62.41 10.13
C LEU A 662 16.38 -63.77 10.75
N GLU A 663 17.02 -64.66 9.98
CA GLU A 663 17.47 -65.98 10.46
C GLU A 663 19.01 -66.04 10.60
N GLN A 664 19.60 -65.03 11.24
CA GLN A 664 21.00 -65.08 11.67
C GLN A 664 21.24 -64.13 12.85
N LEU A 665 21.94 -64.63 13.88
CA LEU A 665 22.26 -63.96 15.17
C LEU A 665 21.15 -63.95 16.23
N GLU A 666 20.96 -65.08 16.93
CA GLU A 666 20.91 -65.07 18.41
C GLU A 666 21.16 -66.48 19.00
N HIS A 667 22.39 -66.96 18.81
CA HIS A 667 23.01 -67.95 19.70
C HIS A 667 24.01 -67.20 20.58
N LEU A 668 23.71 -67.03 21.87
CA LEU A 668 24.63 -67.06 23.04
C LEU A 668 23.95 -66.50 24.32
N GLU A 669 23.97 -67.31 25.40
CA GLU A 669 23.99 -66.92 26.84
C GLU A 669 22.83 -66.06 27.43
N GLY A 670 22.16 -66.40 28.55
CA GLY A 670 22.13 -67.61 29.38
C GLY A 670 22.72 -67.50 30.80
N ARG A 671 21.96 -66.98 31.80
CA ARG A 671 21.82 -67.54 33.19
C ARG A 671 21.03 -66.68 34.21
N ASP A 672 20.54 -67.40 35.22
CA ASP A 672 19.67 -67.03 36.36
C ASP A 672 20.22 -65.98 37.37
N ILE A 673 19.31 -65.37 38.15
CA ILE A 673 19.31 -65.36 39.64
C ILE A 673 17.96 -64.78 40.17
N ASP A 674 17.55 -65.22 41.37
CA ASP A 674 16.22 -65.05 41.98
C ASP A 674 16.24 -64.27 43.34
N ARG A 675 15.07 -63.74 43.76
CA ARG A 675 14.56 -63.48 45.13
C ARG A 675 14.35 -62.06 45.71
N ARG A 676 13.07 -61.86 46.11
CA ARG A 676 12.50 -61.18 47.30
C ARG A 676 12.48 -59.63 47.36
N GLU A 677 11.57 -58.96 48.08
CA GLU A 677 10.22 -59.21 48.66
C GLU A 677 9.75 -57.89 49.33
N VAL A 678 8.45 -57.72 49.64
CA VAL A 678 7.80 -56.84 50.67
C VAL A 678 6.59 -56.00 50.20
N ASP A 679 5.45 -56.33 50.82
CA ASP A 679 4.23 -55.57 51.18
C ASP A 679 3.20 -54.96 50.18
N SER A 680 2.11 -55.73 50.11
CA SER A 680 0.66 -55.49 49.86
C SER A 680 0.00 -54.40 50.77
N PRO A 681 -1.35 -54.20 50.81
CA PRO A 681 -2.49 -54.75 50.02
C PRO A 681 -3.43 -53.64 49.44
N ARG A 682 -4.60 -53.84 48.81
CA ARG A 682 -5.59 -54.94 48.82
C ARG A 682 -6.56 -54.86 47.61
N ALA A 683 -6.58 -55.91 46.78
CA ALA A 683 -7.74 -56.74 46.34
C ALA A 683 -9.07 -56.07 45.85
N ARG A 684 -9.84 -56.61 44.88
CA ARG A 684 -9.84 -57.97 44.29
C ARG A 684 -10.74 -58.09 43.02
N VAL A 685 -10.35 -59.02 42.13
CA VAL A 685 -11.10 -59.72 41.04
C VAL A 685 -11.30 -58.96 39.71
N GLY A 686 -10.96 -59.51 38.53
CA GLY A 686 -10.19 -60.73 38.21
C GLY A 686 -10.34 -61.19 36.75
N LEU A 687 -9.22 -61.59 36.13
CA LEU A 687 -9.05 -62.29 34.83
C LEU A 687 -9.43 -61.52 33.54
N GLY A 688 -8.45 -61.40 32.64
CA GLY A 688 -8.61 -60.85 31.27
C GLY A 688 -7.32 -60.17 30.81
N MET A 689 -6.54 -60.83 29.94
CA MET A 689 -5.31 -60.28 29.34
C MET A 689 -5.62 -59.90 27.90
N GLU A 690 -5.52 -58.63 27.55
CA GLU A 690 -5.76 -58.14 26.18
C GLU A 690 -4.99 -56.84 25.91
N ASP A 691 -4.54 -56.68 24.66
CA ASP A 691 -3.64 -55.62 24.20
C ASP A 691 -4.25 -54.21 24.26
N HIS A 692 -3.38 -53.22 24.44
CA HIS A 692 -3.70 -51.81 24.21
C HIS A 692 -3.88 -51.51 22.71
N SER A 693 -5.04 -51.88 22.17
CA SER A 693 -5.54 -51.37 20.89
C SER A 693 -6.31 -50.05 21.13
N HIS A 694 -5.85 -48.96 20.51
CA HIS A 694 -6.58 -47.70 20.51
C HIS A 694 -7.76 -47.78 19.53
N ALA A 695 -8.96 -47.41 20.02
CA ALA A 695 -10.19 -47.55 19.27
C ALA A 695 -10.27 -46.60 18.07
N SER A 696 -10.42 -47.17 16.88
CA SER A 696 -10.77 -46.44 15.66
C SER A 696 -12.30 -46.35 15.51
N ILE A 697 -12.94 -45.40 16.20
CA ILE A 697 -14.29 -44.88 15.88
C ILE A 697 -14.33 -43.40 16.30
N GLU A 698 -14.40 -42.51 15.31
CA GLU A 698 -15.11 -41.21 15.31
C GLU A 698 -14.66 -40.36 14.09
N ARG A 699 -15.12 -40.74 12.90
CA ARG A 699 -15.01 -39.90 11.68
C ARG A 699 -16.35 -39.48 11.09
N GLU A 700 -17.45 -40.10 11.52
CA GLU A 700 -18.81 -39.73 11.13
C GLU A 700 -19.39 -38.62 12.01
N ALA A 701 -19.07 -38.59 13.31
CA ALA A 701 -19.52 -37.56 14.25
C ALA A 701 -19.10 -36.12 13.85
N LEU A 702 -17.91 -35.96 13.23
CA LEU A 702 -17.44 -34.66 12.74
C LEU A 702 -18.16 -34.19 11.46
N ARG A 703 -18.72 -35.10 10.66
CA ARG A 703 -19.55 -34.73 9.49
C ARG A 703 -20.93 -34.23 9.91
N ASP A 704 -21.52 -34.86 10.92
CA ASP A 704 -22.83 -34.44 11.43
C ASP A 704 -22.79 -33.10 12.19
N LEU A 705 -21.69 -32.77 12.88
CA LEU A 705 -21.51 -31.46 13.51
C LEU A 705 -21.48 -30.33 12.48
N SER A 706 -20.68 -30.45 11.41
CA SER A 706 -20.55 -29.42 10.37
C SER A 706 -21.86 -29.17 9.61
N ASN A 707 -22.63 -30.23 9.30
CA ASN A 707 -23.93 -30.09 8.65
C ASN A 707 -25.00 -29.49 9.58
N LYS A 708 -24.87 -29.66 10.90
CA LYS A 708 -25.85 -29.20 11.89
C LYS A 708 -25.65 -27.73 12.28
N GLU A 709 -24.42 -27.23 12.29
CA GLU A 709 -24.15 -25.79 12.43
C GLU A 709 -24.65 -25.00 11.21
N ARG A 710 -24.46 -25.55 10.00
CA ARG A 710 -24.89 -24.94 8.73
C ARG A 710 -26.41 -24.89 8.54
N LEU A 711 -27.18 -25.66 9.31
CA LEU A 711 -28.65 -25.56 9.37
C LEU A 711 -29.15 -24.60 10.47
N ASN A 712 -28.32 -24.30 11.48
CA ASN A 712 -28.71 -23.39 12.57
C ASN A 712 -28.49 -21.91 12.22
N SER A 713 -27.52 -21.57 11.35
CA SER A 713 -27.29 -20.16 10.93
C SER A 713 -28.51 -19.54 10.25
N ASN A 714 -29.26 -20.32 9.47
CA ASN A 714 -30.40 -19.82 8.68
C ASN A 714 -31.72 -19.70 9.47
N SER A 715 -31.66 -19.68 10.81
CA SER A 715 -32.85 -19.68 11.67
C SER A 715 -32.91 -18.54 12.71
N ASN A 716 -31.93 -17.62 12.72
CA ASN A 716 -31.74 -16.65 13.79
C ASN A 716 -31.71 -15.17 13.37
N GLU A 717 -32.53 -14.78 12.40
CA GLU A 717 -33.01 -13.39 12.27
C GLU A 717 -34.53 -13.33 12.08
N THR A 718 -35.27 -13.38 13.20
CA THR A 718 -36.58 -12.70 13.35
C THR A 718 -37.06 -12.71 14.80
N GLY A 719 -36.85 -11.59 15.50
CA GLY A 719 -37.81 -11.06 16.49
C GLY A 719 -37.88 -11.67 17.90
N ASN A 720 -37.68 -10.80 18.89
CA ASN A 720 -38.16 -10.93 20.27
C ASN A 720 -39.52 -11.64 20.44
N GLY A 721 -39.62 -12.59 21.38
CA GLY A 721 -40.92 -13.14 21.79
C GLY A 721 -40.84 -14.22 22.87
N SER A 722 -41.32 -13.91 24.08
CA SER A 722 -41.22 -14.77 25.25
C SER A 722 -42.11 -16.02 25.23
N SER A 723 -41.50 -17.16 25.63
CA SER A 723 -42.05 -18.23 26.50
C SER A 723 -43.24 -19.11 26.06
N SER A 724 -43.00 -20.43 26.18
CA SER A 724 -43.94 -21.44 26.71
C SER A 724 -45.19 -21.83 25.89
N THR A 725 -45.11 -22.94 25.15
CA THR A 725 -45.92 -24.17 25.37
C THR A 725 -45.58 -25.26 24.33
N GLY A 726 -44.88 -26.31 24.72
CA GLY A 726 -44.58 -27.46 23.86
C GLY A 726 -45.70 -28.51 23.88
N GLY A 727 -46.02 -29.12 22.72
CA GLY A 727 -46.87 -30.32 22.66
C GLY A 727 -47.81 -30.41 21.46
N LEU A 728 -48.72 -29.44 21.28
CA LEU A 728 -49.81 -29.55 20.29
C LEU A 728 -49.46 -29.06 18.87
N GLY A 729 -48.46 -28.19 18.70
CA GLY A 729 -48.20 -27.51 17.42
C GLY A 729 -47.68 -28.40 16.29
N TRP A 730 -47.04 -29.54 16.59
CA TRP A 730 -46.39 -30.38 15.57
C TRP A 730 -47.40 -31.16 14.73
N TRP A 731 -48.36 -31.84 15.36
CA TRP A 731 -49.39 -32.61 14.67
C TRP A 731 -50.26 -31.75 13.76
N PHE A 732 -50.58 -30.52 14.16
CA PHE A 732 -51.33 -29.58 13.34
C PHE A 732 -50.55 -29.13 12.10
N LYS A 733 -49.24 -28.88 12.23
CA LYS A 733 -48.35 -28.53 11.10
C LYS A 733 -48.20 -29.71 10.12
N VAL A 734 -48.01 -30.93 10.61
CA VAL A 734 -47.90 -32.14 9.76
C VAL A 734 -49.19 -32.40 8.97
N GLY A 735 -50.35 -32.31 9.64
CA GLY A 735 -51.66 -32.48 8.97
C GLY A 735 -51.93 -31.42 7.89
N LEU A 736 -51.56 -30.16 8.14
CA LEU A 736 -51.76 -29.06 7.20
C LEU A 736 -50.83 -29.16 5.97
N ILE A 737 -49.58 -29.58 6.16
CA ILE A 737 -48.62 -29.84 5.06
C ILE A 737 -49.09 -31.01 4.19
N GLN A 738 -49.55 -32.12 4.79
CA GLN A 738 -50.08 -33.25 4.02
C GLN A 738 -51.38 -32.89 3.27
N GLY A 739 -52.23 -32.03 3.85
CA GLY A 739 -53.41 -31.49 3.18
C GLY A 739 -53.08 -30.66 1.93
N ILE A 740 -52.06 -29.78 2.01
CA ILE A 740 -51.60 -28.96 0.89
C ILE A 740 -51.00 -29.84 -0.22
N ILE A 741 -50.15 -30.83 0.13
CA ILE A 741 -49.56 -31.75 -0.85
C ILE A 741 -50.65 -32.58 -1.56
N GLY A 742 -51.67 -33.05 -0.82
CA GLY A 742 -52.82 -33.75 -1.39
C GLY A 742 -53.62 -32.90 -2.38
N LEU A 743 -53.90 -31.63 -2.03
CA LEU A 743 -54.57 -30.66 -2.91
C LEU A 743 -53.73 -30.33 -4.15
N GLY A 744 -52.43 -30.12 -4.00
CA GLY A 744 -51.49 -29.89 -5.11
C GLY A 744 -51.47 -31.06 -6.10
N ALA A 745 -51.30 -32.28 -5.60
CA ALA A 745 -51.32 -33.49 -6.43
C ALA A 745 -52.67 -33.70 -7.15
N TRP A 746 -53.79 -33.39 -6.49
CA TRP A 746 -55.13 -33.45 -7.09
C TRP A 746 -55.32 -32.40 -8.19
N MET A 747 -54.89 -31.16 -7.97
CA MET A 747 -54.94 -30.07 -8.96
C MET A 747 -54.06 -30.37 -10.18
N ILE A 748 -52.83 -30.84 -9.98
CA ILE A 748 -51.93 -31.26 -11.07
C ILE A 748 -52.53 -32.41 -11.88
N ARG A 749 -53.10 -33.43 -11.21
CA ARG A 749 -53.78 -34.57 -11.87
C ARG A 749 -55.05 -34.14 -12.62
N ARG A 750 -55.76 -33.11 -12.15
CA ARG A 750 -56.93 -32.51 -12.83
C ARG A 750 -56.53 -31.65 -14.03
N TRP A 751 -55.42 -30.93 -13.95
CA TRP A 751 -54.83 -30.17 -15.05
C TRP A 751 -54.33 -31.10 -16.18
N TRP A 752 -53.59 -32.17 -15.84
CA TRP A 752 -53.17 -33.20 -16.79
C TRP A 752 -54.34 -33.91 -17.50
N LYS A 753 -55.45 -34.16 -16.79
CA LYS A 753 -56.67 -34.72 -17.41
C LYS A 753 -57.38 -33.75 -18.37
N ARG A 754 -57.30 -32.42 -18.15
CA ARG A 754 -57.89 -31.42 -19.06
C ARG A 754 -57.04 -31.19 -20.33
N ARG A 755 -55.71 -31.26 -20.25
CA ARG A 755 -54.84 -31.06 -21.43
C ARG A 755 -54.93 -32.17 -22.49
N ARG A 756 -55.27 -33.42 -22.14
CA ARG A 756 -55.44 -34.50 -23.15
C ARG A 756 -56.70 -34.39 -24.04
N VAL A 757 -57.62 -33.46 -23.77
CA VAL A 757 -58.86 -33.30 -24.54
C VAL A 757 -58.76 -32.18 -25.59
N HIS A 758 -57.77 -31.28 -25.48
CA HIS A 758 -57.59 -30.14 -26.39
C HIS A 758 -56.51 -30.34 -27.47
N SER A 759 -56.01 -31.56 -27.67
CA SER A 759 -55.09 -31.92 -28.77
C SER A 759 -55.81 -32.63 -29.93
N LYS A 760 -57.07 -32.23 -30.22
CA LYS A 760 -57.90 -32.82 -31.29
C LYS A 760 -58.71 -31.80 -32.10
N ILE A 761 -58.45 -30.50 -31.94
CA ILE A 761 -58.88 -29.43 -32.85
C ILE A 761 -57.74 -28.41 -32.86
N LEU A 762 -57.19 -28.13 -34.05
CA LEU A 762 -55.77 -27.84 -34.33
C LEU A 762 -54.91 -29.11 -34.41
#